data_AF-A0ABD5VUL8-F1
#
_entry.id   AF-A0ABD5VUL8-F1
#
_cell.length_a   1.000
_cell.length_b   1.000
_cell.length_c   1.000
_cell.angle_alpha   90.00
_cell.angle_beta   90.00
_cell.angle_gamma   90.00
#
_symmetry.space_group_name_H-M   'P 1'
#
loop_
_entity.id
_entity.type
_entity.pdbx_description
1 polymer ?
#
loop_
_entity_poly.entity_id
_entity_poly.type
_entity_poly.pdbx_seq_one_letter_code
_entity_poly.pdbx_strand_id
1 'polypeptide(L)'
;MTLNGNASALEHRQAALALLHEAAASDTQRRGGSLNRYVSQLNATFAYVLDTNRVTDHDLFKADKRISAPLDKRVPNATDHLLTSDAKLARQAIADAERTKRGLEARNVSFDEANVSEEIALAKDARDRGARLGMSHPLGAMEQYRMAWVHAQRALDLMDWAATPTVTITTREDMPHEGNVTYTLEGTVFDVRPYEVETVTVTHDGINRSVSLYSNTTPATNGTFAVNLTLHDSINEIPVAATDPNEALAPHDERSLPSPATGVDVLRLDADGLPDVFEKAHTGTAPLGPDSNSTLTPINESGNDVIDGAEDLDNDTVNNYFEYVYGLNPHSPDTDGDNLTDSFELRFPGIDPVNPDTDNDSVLDDAENLDGDGLSNRQEQAAGTNPRRTDTDGDSLSDAAEVEVHGTDPRRPDTDGDGLTDPDELELGTDPTVADTDGDGVPDGEETFETAATNESVGAAFTVNATGNAAKQVTIRNDTSRVLNTDSVRNVSASGLVEITSRSDFSSASVELSYDQSAVADASDVAVFRYDPKRQTFVKQESTVDAANRTVSATVFQTGTFAAFSESAWADRFEDPLPSKWSRDVDLTDDEWTCEGENDPECEDAGDGITVGAGTSATESTATATAEVSGSGGISINAICAGPGNCIPVDQADDDDGDGTIDYWDDCPNTPGAGSDGCPVDSDGDGVNDLDDDCPNTAGSGSDGCPISPPDDDDEADDPNEPIDEGQTVTSSTYGRSLTFRDAQEIHVDAVVSGSAEEAGLRPGSSSSTRTSTWSSSSASREQASPEPSRIPRASRGTCPSTPATWSRSD
;
A
#
# COMPACT_ATOMS: atom_id res chain seq x y z
N MET A 1 58.12 31.21 -15.19
CA MET A 1 57.15 30.11 -15.07
C MET A 1 57.09 29.41 -16.42
N THR A 2 57.40 28.12 -16.48
CA THR A 2 57.09 27.29 -17.66
C THR A 2 55.71 26.69 -17.44
N LEU A 3 54.73 27.11 -18.23
CA LEU A 3 53.39 26.51 -18.22
C LEU A 3 53.39 25.24 -19.07
N ASN A 4 52.60 24.24 -18.67
CA ASN A 4 52.39 23.03 -19.47
C ASN A 4 51.61 23.35 -20.75
N GLY A 5 51.73 22.51 -21.78
CA GLY A 5 51.04 22.72 -23.08
C GLY A 5 49.51 22.85 -23.00
N ASN A 6 48.91 22.32 -21.92
CA ASN A 6 47.48 22.35 -21.66
C ASN A 6 46.99 23.63 -20.98
N ALA A 7 47.87 24.57 -20.62
CA ALA A 7 47.44 25.82 -19.98
C ALA A 7 46.49 26.62 -20.88
N SER A 8 45.46 27.20 -20.29
CA SER A 8 44.45 28.04 -20.93
C SER A 8 45.01 29.37 -21.43
N ALA A 9 44.26 30.05 -22.31
CA ALA A 9 44.65 31.38 -22.77
C ALA A 9 44.78 32.36 -21.59
N LEU A 10 43.88 32.27 -20.60
CA LEU A 10 43.90 33.10 -19.40
C LEU A 10 45.15 32.85 -18.54
N GLU A 11 45.57 31.60 -18.34
CA GLU A 11 46.77 31.27 -17.57
C GLU A 11 48.04 31.80 -18.25
N HIS A 12 48.13 31.70 -19.59
CA HIS A 12 49.22 32.34 -20.33
C HIS A 12 49.21 33.86 -20.12
N ARG A 13 48.04 34.50 -20.16
CA ARG A 13 47.92 35.95 -19.90
C ARG A 13 48.36 36.33 -18.48
N GLN A 14 47.95 35.56 -17.47
CA GLN A 14 48.36 35.76 -16.08
C GLN A 14 49.88 35.57 -15.89
N ALA A 15 50.49 34.60 -16.57
CA ALA A 15 51.93 34.41 -16.56
C ALA A 15 52.68 35.59 -17.21
N ALA A 16 52.16 36.15 -18.30
CA ALA A 16 52.71 37.37 -18.89
C ALA A 16 52.64 38.56 -17.92
N LEU A 17 51.52 38.72 -17.21
CA LEU A 17 51.36 39.77 -16.19
C LEU A 17 52.35 39.61 -15.03
N ALA A 18 52.52 38.39 -14.53
CA ALA A 18 53.47 38.09 -13.46
C ALA A 18 54.92 38.41 -13.87
N LEU A 19 55.33 38.01 -15.07
CA LEU A 19 56.65 38.33 -15.62
C LEU A 19 56.86 39.84 -15.79
N LEU A 20 55.81 40.57 -16.14
CA LEU A 20 55.87 42.03 -16.24
C LEU A 20 55.96 42.72 -14.89
N HIS A 21 55.27 42.21 -13.86
CA HIS A 21 55.42 42.70 -12.49
C HIS A 21 56.84 42.50 -11.97
N GLU A 22 57.42 41.32 -12.17
CA GLU A 22 58.79 41.01 -11.77
C GLU A 22 59.80 41.94 -12.48
N ALA A 23 59.65 42.10 -13.79
CA ALA A 23 60.48 43.00 -14.58
C ALA A 23 60.32 44.47 -14.16
N ALA A 24 59.09 44.91 -13.85
CA ALA A 24 58.81 46.28 -13.44
C ALA A 24 59.38 46.61 -12.05
N ALA A 25 59.37 45.66 -11.12
CA ALA A 25 60.00 45.79 -9.80
C ALA A 25 61.53 45.93 -9.90
N SER A 26 62.15 45.30 -10.91
CA SER A 26 63.57 45.46 -11.23
C SER A 26 63.87 46.80 -11.92
N ASP A 27 62.95 47.31 -12.75
CA ASP A 27 63.11 48.54 -13.54
C ASP A 27 62.98 49.82 -12.68
N THR A 28 62.14 49.82 -11.65
CA THR A 28 62.02 50.93 -10.67
C THR A 28 63.31 51.17 -9.89
N GLN A 29 64.13 50.14 -9.66
CA GLN A 29 65.45 50.30 -9.03
C GLN A 29 66.51 50.90 -9.96
N ARG A 30 66.31 50.88 -11.28
CA ARG A 30 67.34 51.26 -12.27
C ARG A 30 67.01 52.51 -13.09
N ARG A 31 65.76 52.71 -13.55
CA ARG A 31 65.33 53.86 -14.39
C ARG A 31 63.81 54.10 -14.36
N GLY A 32 63.30 54.77 -13.32
CA GLY A 32 62.12 55.65 -13.43
C GLY A 32 60.77 55.08 -13.92
N GLY A 33 60.43 53.80 -13.67
CA GLY A 33 59.05 53.32 -13.68
C GLY A 33 58.35 53.12 -15.04
N SER A 34 59.10 52.96 -16.13
CA SER A 34 58.53 52.84 -17.49
C SER A 34 57.71 51.57 -17.74
N LEU A 35 57.97 50.45 -17.03
CA LEU A 35 57.25 49.18 -17.22
C LEU A 35 55.90 49.10 -16.50
N ASN A 36 55.70 49.88 -15.43
CA ASN A 36 54.44 49.90 -14.68
C ASN A 36 53.23 50.29 -15.55
N ARG A 37 53.44 51.13 -16.57
CA ARG A 37 52.38 51.46 -17.53
C ARG A 37 51.86 50.22 -18.28
N TYR A 38 52.75 49.33 -18.70
CA TYR A 38 52.37 48.12 -19.44
C TYR A 38 51.71 47.07 -18.54
N VAL A 39 52.11 47.00 -17.27
CA VAL A 39 51.40 46.23 -16.23
C VAL A 39 49.96 46.72 -16.10
N SER A 40 49.74 48.03 -15.94
CA SER A 40 48.38 48.59 -15.84
C SER A 40 47.56 48.37 -17.11
N GLN A 41 48.17 48.50 -18.29
CA GLN A 41 47.51 48.24 -19.57
C GLN A 41 47.11 46.78 -19.73
N LEU A 42 47.99 45.83 -19.40
CA LEU A 42 47.66 44.41 -19.44
C LEU A 42 46.58 44.07 -18.40
N ASN A 43 46.65 44.61 -17.19
CA ASN A 43 45.64 44.38 -16.17
C ASN A 43 44.24 44.86 -16.61
N ALA A 44 44.16 45.99 -17.31
CA ALA A 44 42.87 46.52 -17.79
C ALA A 44 42.17 45.61 -18.81
N THR A 45 42.93 44.84 -19.59
CA THR A 45 42.34 43.94 -20.60
C THR A 45 41.64 42.71 -20.01
N PHE A 46 41.83 42.39 -18.73
CA PHE A 46 41.12 41.27 -18.10
C PHE A 46 39.60 41.52 -18.05
N ALA A 47 39.15 42.76 -18.23
CA ALA A 47 37.73 43.10 -18.38
C ALA A 47 37.09 42.50 -19.65
N TYR A 48 37.88 42.09 -20.65
CA TYR A 48 37.38 41.45 -21.87
C TYR A 48 37.35 39.92 -21.78
N VAL A 49 37.81 39.33 -20.67
CA VAL A 49 37.87 37.88 -20.49
C VAL A 49 36.49 37.37 -20.10
N LEU A 50 35.92 36.52 -20.95
CA LEU A 50 34.63 35.86 -20.70
C LEU A 50 34.83 34.58 -19.90
N ASP A 51 35.80 33.76 -20.30
CA ASP A 51 36.20 32.54 -19.57
C ASP A 51 37.70 32.24 -19.79
N THR A 52 38.16 31.06 -19.38
CA THR A 52 39.58 30.65 -19.50
C THR A 52 40.14 30.69 -20.94
N ASN A 53 39.31 30.56 -21.97
CA ASN A 53 39.68 30.53 -23.39
C ASN A 53 38.81 31.41 -24.31
N ARG A 54 37.92 32.26 -23.77
CA ARG A 54 37.05 33.17 -24.53
C ARG A 54 37.14 34.60 -24.05
N VAL A 55 36.91 35.52 -24.98
CA VAL A 55 36.93 36.97 -24.76
C VAL A 55 35.77 37.61 -25.51
N THR A 56 35.34 38.78 -25.05
CA THR A 56 34.20 39.52 -25.61
C THR A 56 34.60 40.56 -26.68
N ASP A 57 35.87 40.96 -26.76
CA ASP A 57 36.31 42.04 -27.66
C ASP A 57 37.70 41.80 -28.28
N HIS A 58 37.86 42.11 -29.57
CA HIS A 58 39.14 42.03 -30.28
C HIS A 58 40.18 43.06 -29.76
N ASP A 59 39.77 44.08 -29.01
CA ASP A 59 40.64 45.13 -28.48
C ASP A 59 41.68 44.58 -27.50
N LEU A 60 41.42 43.42 -26.90
CA LEU A 60 42.40 42.66 -26.13
C LEU A 60 43.65 42.33 -26.97
N PHE A 61 43.48 41.82 -28.18
CA PHE A 61 44.61 41.50 -29.08
C PHE A 61 45.35 42.76 -29.55
N LYS A 62 44.61 43.88 -29.75
CA LYS A 62 45.24 45.18 -30.07
C LYS A 62 46.09 45.67 -28.91
N ALA A 63 45.60 45.50 -27.68
CA ALA A 63 46.35 45.85 -26.48
C ALA A 63 47.61 44.98 -26.35
N ASP A 64 47.51 43.68 -26.57
CA ASP A 64 48.65 42.76 -26.51
C ASP A 64 49.73 43.11 -27.51
N LYS A 65 49.36 43.37 -28.76
CA LYS A 65 50.30 43.85 -29.78
C LYS A 65 50.98 45.17 -29.37
N ARG A 66 50.25 46.12 -28.79
CA ARG A 66 50.79 47.42 -28.32
C ARG A 66 51.74 47.24 -27.14
N ILE A 67 51.41 46.33 -26.22
CA ILE A 67 52.20 46.00 -25.03
C ILE A 67 53.47 45.25 -25.43
N SER A 68 53.37 44.27 -26.33
CA SER A 68 54.50 43.44 -26.78
C SER A 68 55.51 44.20 -27.65
N ALA A 69 55.09 45.19 -28.43
CA ALA A 69 56.01 45.94 -29.30
C ALA A 69 57.26 46.53 -28.58
N PRO A 70 57.14 47.20 -27.42
CA PRO A 70 58.29 47.66 -26.63
C PRO A 70 58.91 46.57 -25.73
N LEU A 71 58.22 45.44 -25.50
CA LEU A 71 58.65 44.39 -24.57
C LEU A 71 59.40 43.24 -25.22
N ASP A 72 59.22 42.99 -26.52
CA ASP A 72 59.78 41.85 -27.26
C ASP A 72 61.29 41.67 -27.01
N LYS A 73 62.04 42.77 -26.88
CA LYS A 73 63.49 42.75 -26.58
C LYS A 73 63.85 42.84 -25.09
N ARG A 74 62.91 43.22 -24.22
CA ARG A 74 63.14 43.50 -22.79
C ARG A 74 62.66 42.36 -21.89
N VAL A 75 61.50 41.79 -22.21
CA VAL A 75 60.84 40.70 -21.49
C VAL A 75 60.24 39.73 -22.52
N PRO A 76 61.09 39.02 -23.31
CA PRO A 76 60.64 38.18 -24.42
C PRO A 76 59.67 37.08 -23.97
N ASN A 77 59.87 36.52 -22.77
CA ASN A 77 58.98 35.49 -22.22
C ASN A 77 57.55 36.02 -21.98
N ALA A 78 57.38 37.28 -21.61
CA ALA A 78 56.03 37.86 -21.47
C ALA A 78 55.35 37.99 -22.85
N THR A 79 56.11 38.35 -23.89
CA THR A 79 55.61 38.39 -25.27
C THR A 79 55.24 37.01 -25.78
N ASP A 80 55.97 35.96 -25.38
CA ASP A 80 55.66 34.56 -25.70
C ASP A 80 54.34 34.10 -25.11
N HIS A 81 54.12 34.42 -23.84
CA HIS A 81 52.87 34.09 -23.18
C HIS A 81 51.68 34.83 -23.79
N LEU A 82 51.79 36.13 -24.11
CA LEU A 82 50.71 36.87 -24.79
C LEU A 82 50.44 36.32 -26.19
N LEU A 83 51.48 36.05 -26.98
CA LEU A 83 51.34 35.45 -28.31
C LEU A 83 50.65 34.08 -28.26
N THR A 84 51.00 33.27 -27.27
CA THR A 84 50.39 31.95 -27.06
C THR A 84 48.93 32.06 -26.61
N SER A 85 48.61 33.04 -25.75
CA SER A 85 47.25 33.37 -25.33
C SER A 85 46.39 33.75 -26.54
N ASP A 86 46.84 34.71 -27.36
CA ASP A 86 46.16 35.13 -28.59
C ASP A 86 45.92 33.95 -29.56
N ALA A 87 46.94 33.11 -29.74
CA ALA A 87 46.83 31.93 -30.60
C ALA A 87 45.78 30.93 -30.07
N LYS A 88 45.64 30.79 -28.75
CA LYS A 88 44.63 29.91 -28.12
C LYS A 88 43.23 30.51 -28.25
N LEU A 89 43.06 31.81 -27.96
CA LEU A 89 41.77 32.51 -28.12
C LEU A 89 41.25 32.44 -29.57
N ALA A 90 42.13 32.68 -30.56
CA ALA A 90 41.76 32.58 -31.98
C ALA A 90 41.36 31.16 -32.39
N ARG A 91 42.08 30.14 -31.91
CA ARG A 91 41.73 28.73 -32.18
C ARG A 91 40.40 28.36 -31.54
N GLN A 92 40.15 28.80 -30.31
CA GLN A 92 38.90 28.53 -29.60
C GLN A 92 37.71 29.16 -30.32
N ALA A 93 37.82 30.43 -30.73
CA ALA A 93 36.76 31.10 -31.47
C ALA A 93 36.42 30.40 -32.80
N ILE A 94 37.42 29.93 -33.55
CA ILE A 94 37.20 29.14 -34.78
C ILE A 94 36.48 27.83 -34.44
N ALA A 95 36.94 27.11 -33.40
CA ALA A 95 36.35 25.84 -33.01
C ALA A 95 34.89 26.00 -32.55
N ASP A 96 34.57 27.10 -31.88
CA ASP A 96 33.21 27.43 -31.47
C ASP A 96 32.33 27.72 -32.69
N ALA A 97 32.76 28.59 -33.61
CA ALA A 97 32.02 28.87 -34.85
C ALA A 97 31.75 27.59 -35.67
N GLU A 98 32.73 26.71 -35.81
CA GLU A 98 32.56 25.43 -36.50
C GLU A 98 31.58 24.48 -35.80
N ARG A 99 31.60 24.47 -34.46
CA ARG A 99 30.71 23.62 -33.66
C ARG A 99 29.28 24.13 -33.74
N THR A 100 29.07 25.42 -33.56
CA THR A 100 27.77 26.08 -33.70
C THR A 100 27.17 25.81 -35.07
N LYS A 101 27.95 25.99 -36.15
CA LYS A 101 27.50 25.70 -37.51
C LYS A 101 26.93 24.28 -37.63
N ARG A 102 27.71 23.26 -37.21
CA ARG A 102 27.28 21.86 -37.24
C ARG A 102 26.04 21.59 -36.37
N GLY A 103 25.96 22.23 -35.21
CA GLY A 103 24.83 22.08 -34.29
C GLY A 103 23.54 22.65 -34.88
N LEU A 104 23.61 23.81 -35.54
CA LEU A 104 22.48 24.41 -36.23
C LEU A 104 22.03 23.61 -37.45
N GLU A 105 22.97 23.07 -38.23
CA GLU A 105 22.67 22.15 -39.34
C GLU A 105 21.94 20.90 -38.86
N ALA A 106 22.41 20.29 -37.76
CA ALA A 106 21.76 19.12 -37.16
C ALA A 106 20.35 19.43 -36.64
N ARG A 107 20.08 20.68 -36.25
CA ARG A 107 18.77 21.18 -35.81
C ARG A 107 17.93 21.76 -36.95
N ASN A 108 18.41 21.68 -38.19
CA ASN A 108 17.74 22.19 -39.39
C ASN A 108 17.37 23.70 -39.30
N VAL A 109 18.19 24.50 -38.62
CA VAL A 109 18.03 25.96 -38.51
C VAL A 109 18.59 26.63 -39.77
N SER A 110 17.81 27.51 -40.40
CA SER A 110 18.20 28.20 -41.63
C SER A 110 19.08 29.43 -41.36
N PHE A 111 20.26 29.49 -41.98
CA PHE A 111 21.17 30.65 -41.94
C PHE A 111 21.96 30.77 -43.25
N ASP A 112 22.71 31.86 -43.45
CA ASP A 112 23.54 32.08 -44.64
C ASP A 112 24.82 31.22 -44.59
N GLU A 113 24.66 29.94 -44.93
CA GLU A 113 25.72 28.94 -44.82
C GLU A 113 26.97 29.30 -45.64
N ALA A 114 26.79 29.96 -46.79
CA ALA A 114 27.88 30.35 -47.67
C ALA A 114 28.77 31.41 -47.01
N ASN A 115 28.16 32.50 -46.50
CA ASN A 115 28.91 33.57 -45.83
C ASN A 115 29.54 33.11 -44.51
N VAL A 116 28.83 32.28 -43.72
CA VAL A 116 29.40 31.67 -42.51
C VAL A 116 30.62 30.81 -42.83
N SER A 117 30.55 30.00 -43.89
CA SER A 117 31.66 29.15 -44.32
C SER A 117 32.86 29.94 -44.82
N GLU A 118 32.62 31.06 -45.53
CA GLU A 118 33.65 31.97 -45.97
C GLU A 118 34.38 32.63 -44.79
N GLU A 119 33.64 33.17 -43.81
CA GLU A 119 34.21 33.78 -42.61
C GLU A 119 35.05 32.77 -41.80
N ILE A 120 34.58 31.53 -41.62
CA ILE A 120 35.36 30.46 -40.98
C ILE A 120 36.65 30.15 -41.76
N ALA A 121 36.59 30.15 -43.10
CA ALA A 121 37.77 29.91 -43.94
C ALA A 121 38.81 31.03 -43.81
N LEU A 122 38.37 32.30 -43.82
CA LEU A 122 39.21 33.47 -43.59
C LEU A 122 39.85 33.45 -42.19
N ALA A 123 39.09 33.02 -41.18
CA ALA A 123 39.59 32.86 -39.82
C ALA A 123 40.74 31.83 -39.74
N LYS A 124 40.57 30.67 -40.37
CA LYS A 124 41.60 29.62 -40.44
C LYS A 124 42.86 30.07 -41.17
N ASP A 125 42.70 30.74 -42.32
CA ASP A 125 43.84 31.24 -43.10
C ASP A 125 44.62 32.32 -42.33
N ALA A 126 43.92 33.21 -41.61
CA ALA A 126 44.56 34.16 -40.70
C ALA A 126 45.30 33.46 -39.55
N ARG A 127 44.69 32.46 -38.89
CA ARG A 127 45.35 31.65 -37.85
C ARG A 127 46.63 30.99 -38.39
N ASP A 128 46.58 30.41 -39.59
CA ASP A 128 47.71 29.71 -40.19
C ASP A 128 48.83 30.67 -40.60
N ARG A 129 48.50 31.88 -41.07
CA ARG A 129 49.48 32.97 -41.23
C ARG A 129 50.12 33.36 -39.91
N GLY A 130 49.33 33.48 -38.84
CA GLY A 130 49.83 33.77 -37.49
C GLY A 130 50.82 32.71 -37.00
N ALA A 131 50.50 31.44 -37.20
CA ALA A 131 51.36 30.32 -36.84
C ALA A 131 52.69 30.30 -37.63
N ARG A 132 52.66 30.64 -38.93
CA ARG A 132 53.88 30.76 -39.76
C ARG A 132 54.79 31.90 -39.32
N LEU A 133 54.22 33.02 -38.88
CA LEU A 133 54.98 34.17 -38.37
C LEU A 133 55.58 33.85 -37.00
N GLY A 134 54.77 33.32 -36.09
CA GLY A 134 55.15 32.86 -34.76
C GLY A 134 56.09 33.82 -34.03
N MET A 135 57.07 33.25 -33.34
CA MET A 135 58.10 34.00 -32.63
C MET A 135 59.11 34.72 -33.52
N SER A 136 59.15 34.40 -34.82
CA SER A 136 60.03 35.14 -35.74
C SER A 136 59.50 36.55 -36.03
N HIS A 137 58.16 36.73 -35.95
CA HIS A 137 57.49 38.02 -36.16
C HIS A 137 56.26 38.16 -35.23
N PRO A 138 56.46 38.28 -33.90
CA PRO A 138 55.38 38.14 -32.90
C PRO A 138 54.27 39.18 -33.07
N LEU A 139 54.60 40.43 -33.38
CA LEU A 139 53.59 41.49 -33.60
C LEU A 139 52.75 41.26 -34.86
N GLY A 140 53.35 40.66 -35.89
CA GLY A 140 52.64 40.25 -37.09
C GLY A 140 51.74 39.06 -36.80
N ALA A 141 52.21 38.10 -36.01
CA ALA A 141 51.43 36.94 -35.60
C ALA A 141 50.21 37.32 -34.73
N MET A 142 50.37 38.23 -33.75
CA MET A 142 49.27 38.76 -32.93
C MET A 142 48.20 39.46 -33.78
N GLU A 143 48.59 40.22 -34.80
CA GLU A 143 47.63 40.82 -35.74
C GLU A 143 46.84 39.76 -36.50
N GLN A 144 47.51 38.69 -36.93
CA GLN A 144 46.85 37.60 -37.65
C GLN A 144 45.90 36.81 -36.73
N TYR A 145 46.24 36.58 -35.46
CA TYR A 145 45.33 35.97 -34.50
C TYR A 145 44.12 36.85 -34.17
N ARG A 146 44.31 38.18 -34.09
CA ARG A 146 43.19 39.13 -34.00
C ARG A 146 42.25 39.00 -35.18
N MET A 147 42.78 38.98 -36.41
CA MET A 147 41.96 38.83 -37.63
C MET A 147 41.24 37.47 -37.63
N ALA A 148 41.92 36.41 -37.21
CA ALA A 148 41.31 35.10 -37.07
C ALA A 148 40.13 35.10 -36.09
N TRP A 149 40.29 35.73 -34.92
CA TRP A 149 39.21 35.87 -33.94
C TRP A 149 38.05 36.71 -34.51
N VAL A 150 38.32 37.83 -35.18
CA VAL A 150 37.29 38.69 -35.77
C VAL A 150 36.46 37.94 -36.80
N HIS A 151 37.09 37.22 -37.73
CA HIS A 151 36.38 36.43 -38.74
C HIS A 151 35.55 35.29 -38.09
N ALA A 152 36.08 34.63 -37.05
CA ALA A 152 35.33 33.62 -36.32
C ALA A 152 34.09 34.21 -35.60
N GLN A 153 34.22 35.40 -35.01
CA GLN A 153 33.08 36.07 -34.36
C GLN A 153 32.04 36.58 -35.36
N ARG A 154 32.44 37.03 -36.55
CA ARG A 154 31.48 37.36 -37.62
C ARG A 154 30.68 36.15 -38.06
N ALA A 155 31.31 34.99 -38.16
CA ALA A 155 30.60 33.75 -38.45
C ALA A 155 29.55 33.43 -37.36
N LEU A 156 29.90 33.65 -36.09
CA LEU A 156 28.96 33.52 -34.97
C LEU A 156 27.84 34.56 -35.04
N ASP A 157 28.15 35.85 -35.23
CA ASP A 157 27.14 36.93 -35.37
C ASP A 157 26.13 36.61 -36.49
N LEU A 158 26.61 36.10 -37.65
CA LEU A 158 25.73 35.73 -38.77
C LEU A 158 24.78 34.58 -38.45
N MET A 159 25.21 33.62 -37.62
CA MET A 159 24.38 32.49 -37.19
C MET A 159 23.40 32.91 -36.10
N ASP A 160 23.84 33.76 -35.19
CA ASP A 160 23.08 34.35 -34.08
C ASP A 160 21.89 35.15 -34.62
N TRP A 161 22.14 36.09 -35.53
CA TRP A 161 21.12 36.91 -36.16
C TRP A 161 20.07 36.15 -36.98
N ALA A 162 20.37 34.91 -37.37
CA ALA A 162 19.45 34.05 -38.08
C ALA A 162 18.64 33.15 -37.15
N ALA A 163 19.12 32.92 -35.93
CA ALA A 163 18.49 32.08 -34.94
C ALA A 163 17.55 32.91 -34.05
N THR A 164 16.34 32.41 -33.82
CA THR A 164 15.51 32.91 -32.71
C THR A 164 15.80 32.01 -31.51
N PRO A 165 15.97 32.56 -30.30
CA PRO A 165 16.16 31.74 -29.12
C PRO A 165 14.99 30.76 -28.97
N THR A 166 15.28 29.53 -28.59
CA THR A 166 14.26 28.49 -28.40
C THR A 166 14.10 28.26 -26.90
N VAL A 167 12.92 28.56 -26.38
CA VAL A 167 12.53 28.25 -25.01
C VAL A 167 11.90 26.87 -24.98
N THR A 168 12.24 26.05 -24.01
CA THR A 168 11.62 24.75 -23.78
C THR A 168 11.39 24.57 -22.29
N ILE A 169 10.13 24.58 -21.89
CA ILE A 169 9.71 24.25 -20.53
C ILE A 169 9.81 22.73 -20.37
N THR A 170 10.53 22.28 -19.35
CA THR A 170 10.79 20.86 -19.08
C THR A 170 9.85 20.30 -18.02
N THR A 171 9.46 21.11 -17.04
CA THR A 171 8.41 20.75 -16.08
C THR A 171 7.05 21.05 -16.71
N ARG A 172 6.37 20.00 -17.15
CA ARG A 172 5.01 20.07 -17.73
C ARG A 172 4.01 19.20 -16.99
N GLU A 173 4.39 18.68 -15.83
CA GLU A 173 3.47 17.95 -14.97
C GLU A 173 2.30 18.86 -14.60
N ASP A 174 1.09 18.35 -14.79
CA ASP A 174 -0.12 18.96 -14.27
C ASP A 174 -0.56 18.16 -13.04
N MET A 175 -0.65 18.84 -11.91
CA MET A 175 -0.95 18.19 -10.63
C MET A 175 -2.39 18.53 -10.25
N PRO A 176 -3.26 17.55 -9.97
CA PRO A 176 -4.58 17.83 -9.44
C PRO A 176 -4.48 18.65 -8.14
N HIS A 177 -5.17 19.78 -8.05
CA HIS A 177 -5.13 20.61 -6.86
C HIS A 177 -6.39 21.47 -6.67
N GLU A 178 -6.84 21.54 -5.42
CA GLU A 178 -7.90 22.47 -5.00
C GLU A 178 -7.29 23.60 -4.17
N GLY A 179 -6.85 24.67 -4.85
CA GLY A 179 -6.33 25.89 -4.22
C GLY A 179 -4.81 26.07 -4.34
N ASN A 180 -4.19 26.74 -3.37
CA ASN A 180 -2.84 27.25 -3.56
C ASN A 180 -1.77 26.15 -3.55
N VAL A 181 -1.07 25.97 -4.68
CA VAL A 181 0.08 25.05 -4.79
C VAL A 181 1.35 25.80 -5.17
N THR A 182 2.50 25.31 -4.69
CA THR A 182 3.81 25.81 -5.15
C THR A 182 4.28 24.97 -6.32
N TYR A 183 4.41 25.59 -7.49
CA TYR A 183 4.85 24.94 -8.72
C TYR A 183 6.28 25.34 -9.04
N THR A 184 7.16 24.36 -9.27
CA THR A 184 8.54 24.63 -9.69
C THR A 184 8.61 24.57 -11.21
N LEU A 185 8.69 25.74 -11.84
CA LEU A 185 8.82 25.87 -13.28
C LEU A 185 10.30 25.83 -13.68
N GLU A 186 10.69 24.81 -14.42
CA GLU A 186 12.03 24.64 -14.98
C GLU A 186 12.00 24.55 -16.49
N GLY A 187 13.10 24.96 -17.11
CA GLY A 187 13.26 24.84 -18.54
C GLY A 187 14.65 25.19 -19.03
N THR A 188 14.79 25.11 -20.35
CA THR A 188 16.01 25.44 -21.05
C THR A 188 15.79 26.51 -22.11
N VAL A 189 16.83 27.29 -22.37
CA VAL A 189 16.89 28.24 -23.48
C VAL A 189 18.06 27.89 -24.35
N PHE A 190 17.80 27.55 -25.61
CA PHE A 190 18.83 27.45 -26.62
C PHE A 190 18.97 28.76 -27.35
N ASP A 191 20.20 29.24 -27.43
CA ASP A 191 20.58 30.39 -28.22
C ASP A 191 21.99 30.17 -28.79
N VAL A 192 22.35 30.86 -29.88
CA VAL A 192 23.70 30.75 -30.45
C VAL A 192 24.73 31.36 -29.49
N ARG A 193 24.37 32.41 -28.77
CA ARG A 193 25.17 33.01 -27.70
C ARG A 193 24.36 33.10 -26.40
N PRO A 194 24.24 31.97 -25.68
CA PRO A 194 23.37 31.91 -24.50
C PRO A 194 23.81 32.83 -23.35
N TYR A 195 25.03 33.36 -23.37
CA TYR A 195 25.52 34.35 -22.41
C TYR A 195 25.09 35.80 -22.72
N GLU A 196 24.50 36.08 -23.90
CA GLU A 196 23.85 37.36 -24.23
C GLU A 196 22.42 37.41 -23.66
N VAL A 197 21.80 36.25 -23.44
CA VAL A 197 20.49 36.12 -22.80
C VAL A 197 20.66 35.94 -21.29
N GLU A 198 20.64 37.05 -20.53
CA GLU A 198 20.85 36.99 -19.07
C GLU A 198 19.61 36.52 -18.30
N THR A 199 18.40 36.74 -18.84
CA THR A 199 17.14 36.45 -18.15
C THR A 199 16.07 35.92 -19.08
N VAL A 200 15.15 35.13 -18.51
CA VAL A 200 13.87 34.77 -19.13
C VAL A 200 12.74 35.55 -18.45
N THR A 201 11.71 35.88 -19.20
CA THR A 201 10.50 36.53 -18.69
C THR A 201 9.40 35.49 -18.53
N VAL A 202 9.00 35.23 -17.29
CA VAL A 202 7.87 34.36 -16.95
C VAL A 202 6.67 35.24 -16.65
N THR A 203 5.56 35.03 -17.35
CA THR A 203 4.33 35.79 -17.16
C THR A 203 3.30 34.92 -16.46
N HIS A 204 2.84 35.35 -15.28
CA HIS A 204 1.83 34.64 -14.49
C HIS A 204 0.90 35.66 -13.82
N ASP A 205 -0.41 35.47 -13.88
CA ASP A 205 -1.43 36.42 -13.38
C ASP A 205 -1.29 37.86 -13.94
N GLY A 206 -0.81 37.98 -15.18
CA GLY A 206 -0.51 39.27 -15.82
C GLY A 206 0.72 40.00 -15.23
N ILE A 207 1.50 39.34 -14.38
CA ILE A 207 2.74 39.86 -13.80
C ILE A 207 3.93 39.22 -14.50
N ASN A 208 4.79 40.05 -15.08
CA ASN A 208 6.06 39.62 -15.68
C ASN A 208 7.14 39.53 -14.61
N ARG A 209 7.78 38.38 -14.47
CA ARG A 209 8.93 38.13 -13.60
C ARG A 209 10.15 37.83 -14.44
N SER A 210 11.24 38.56 -14.22
CA SER A 210 12.53 38.25 -14.82
C SER A 210 13.27 37.22 -13.96
N VAL A 211 13.60 36.08 -14.56
CA VAL A 211 14.31 34.96 -13.91
C VAL A 211 15.69 34.85 -14.53
N SER A 212 16.73 34.75 -13.70
CA SER A 212 18.10 34.60 -14.19
C SER A 212 18.26 33.31 -14.99
N LEU A 213 18.91 33.40 -16.15
CA LEU A 213 19.31 32.25 -16.93
C LEU A 213 20.73 31.83 -16.53
N TYR A 214 20.91 30.56 -16.21
CA TYR A 214 22.23 29.97 -15.98
C TYR A 214 22.75 29.43 -17.31
N SER A 215 23.55 30.23 -18.01
CA SER A 215 24.12 29.86 -19.31
C SER A 215 25.63 29.61 -19.26
N ASN A 216 26.09 28.73 -20.15
CA ASN A 216 27.52 28.52 -20.39
C ASN A 216 28.03 29.57 -21.37
N THR A 217 29.29 29.97 -21.25
CA THR A 217 29.96 30.88 -22.19
C THR A 217 30.28 30.24 -23.54
N THR A 218 30.07 28.92 -23.66
CA THR A 218 30.23 28.18 -24.91
C THR A 218 29.05 28.45 -25.84
N PRO A 219 29.28 28.90 -27.09
CA PRO A 219 28.21 29.11 -28.05
C PRO A 219 27.38 27.84 -28.34
N ALA A 220 26.09 28.04 -28.65
CA ALA A 220 25.13 27.00 -29.00
C ALA A 220 24.98 25.89 -27.95
N THR A 221 25.08 26.23 -26.67
CA THR A 221 24.71 25.35 -25.55
C THR A 221 23.44 25.85 -24.88
N ASN A 222 22.63 24.94 -24.32
CA ASN A 222 21.44 25.33 -23.59
C ASN A 222 21.81 26.03 -22.28
N GLY A 223 21.17 27.16 -21.99
CA GLY A 223 21.05 27.70 -20.64
C GLY A 223 19.86 27.08 -19.91
N THR A 224 19.87 27.11 -18.59
CA THR A 224 18.78 26.59 -17.75
C THR A 224 18.19 27.67 -16.85
N PHE A 225 16.91 27.57 -16.54
CA PHE A 225 16.24 28.42 -15.56
C PHE A 225 15.33 27.58 -14.67
N ALA A 226 15.09 28.07 -13.45
CA ALA A 226 14.16 27.49 -12.50
C ALA A 226 13.53 28.62 -11.68
N VAL A 227 12.22 28.57 -11.45
CA VAL A 227 11.49 29.53 -10.62
C VAL A 227 10.32 28.86 -9.92
N ASN A 228 10.12 29.20 -8.64
CA ASN A 228 8.95 28.75 -7.91
C ASN A 228 7.81 29.76 -8.10
N LEU A 229 6.67 29.26 -8.56
CA LEU A 229 5.42 29.98 -8.72
C LEU A 229 4.43 29.52 -7.64
N THR A 230 3.52 30.39 -7.25
CA THR A 230 2.35 30.00 -6.47
C THR A 230 1.16 30.07 -7.40
N LEU A 231 0.56 28.92 -7.70
CA LEU A 231 -0.66 28.82 -8.47
C LEU A 231 -1.84 28.97 -7.51
N HIS A 232 -2.77 29.86 -7.83
CA HIS A 232 -3.93 30.16 -6.99
C HIS A 232 -5.21 29.52 -7.54
N ASP A 233 -5.34 29.54 -8.85
CA ASP A 233 -6.43 28.93 -9.61
C ASP A 233 -5.96 27.58 -10.15
N SER A 234 -6.88 26.67 -10.47
CA SER A 234 -6.58 25.41 -11.16
C SER A 234 -6.13 25.64 -12.60
N ILE A 235 -6.77 26.60 -13.28
CA ILE A 235 -6.48 26.94 -14.68
C ILE A 235 -5.43 28.05 -14.78
N ASN A 236 -4.29 27.74 -15.39
CA ASN A 236 -3.15 28.63 -15.53
C ASN A 236 -2.56 28.57 -16.96
N GLU A 237 -2.37 29.72 -17.59
CA GLU A 237 -1.59 29.86 -18.82
C GLU A 237 -0.35 30.71 -18.52
N ILE A 238 0.83 30.10 -18.65
CA ILE A 238 2.11 30.68 -18.20
C ILE A 238 3.07 30.78 -19.39
N PRO A 239 3.07 31.92 -20.12
CA PRO A 239 4.05 32.19 -21.15
C PRO A 239 5.44 32.45 -20.58
N VAL A 240 6.44 31.77 -21.13
CA VAL A 240 7.86 31.96 -20.84
C VAL A 240 8.57 32.43 -22.10
N ALA A 241 9.21 33.60 -22.03
CA ALA A 241 9.87 34.23 -23.16
C ALA A 241 11.36 34.48 -22.90
N ALA A 242 12.21 34.22 -23.90
CA ALA A 242 13.61 34.61 -23.91
C ALA A 242 13.84 35.59 -25.07
N THR A 243 14.50 36.72 -24.81
CA THR A 243 14.80 37.72 -25.84
C THR A 243 16.30 37.83 -26.03
N ASP A 244 16.74 37.54 -27.25
CA ASP A 244 18.09 37.79 -27.72
C ASP A 244 18.20 39.25 -28.23
N PRO A 245 19.09 40.08 -27.67
CA PRO A 245 19.32 41.44 -28.13
C PRO A 245 19.92 41.55 -29.54
N ASN A 246 20.45 40.47 -30.12
CA ASN A 246 21.20 40.44 -31.37
C ASN A 246 22.45 41.34 -31.33
N GLU A 247 23.30 41.19 -30.30
CA GLU A 247 24.52 41.98 -30.19
C GLU A 247 25.56 41.59 -31.26
N ALA A 248 26.55 42.46 -31.45
CA ALA A 248 27.61 42.25 -32.43
C ALA A 248 28.98 42.37 -31.78
N LEU A 249 29.70 41.25 -31.69
CA LEU A 249 31.02 41.19 -31.04
C LEU A 249 32.17 41.43 -32.02
N ALA A 250 31.93 41.25 -33.33
CA ALA A 250 32.89 41.63 -34.36
C ALA A 250 32.53 42.99 -35.00
N PRO A 251 33.53 43.76 -35.45
CA PRO A 251 33.27 44.93 -36.29
C PRO A 251 32.58 44.52 -37.58
N HIS A 252 31.40 45.06 -37.85
CA HIS A 252 30.70 44.95 -39.12
C HIS A 252 30.82 46.25 -39.93
N ASP A 253 30.74 46.15 -41.26
CA ASP A 253 30.51 47.34 -42.10
C ASP A 253 29.20 47.99 -41.67
N GLU A 254 29.04 49.32 -41.84
CA GLU A 254 27.94 50.22 -41.39
C GLU A 254 26.49 49.75 -41.71
N ARG A 255 26.12 48.52 -41.39
CA ARG A 255 24.81 47.89 -41.53
C ARG A 255 24.12 47.99 -40.18
N SER A 256 22.84 48.28 -40.22
CA SER A 256 21.99 48.22 -39.03
C SER A 256 21.96 46.78 -38.52
N LEU A 257 22.15 46.61 -37.21
CA LEU A 257 21.97 45.32 -36.54
C LEU A 257 20.52 44.84 -36.70
N PRO A 258 20.27 43.52 -36.71
CA PRO A 258 18.91 43.00 -36.67
C PRO A 258 18.18 43.48 -35.41
N SER A 259 16.85 43.48 -35.46
CA SER A 259 16.05 43.75 -34.26
C SER A 259 16.13 42.57 -33.30
N PRO A 260 15.99 42.78 -31.97
CA PRO A 260 15.95 41.69 -31.00
C PRO A 260 14.93 40.60 -31.39
N ALA A 261 15.28 39.34 -31.14
CA ALA A 261 14.45 38.19 -31.44
C ALA A 261 13.93 37.57 -30.13
N THR A 262 12.65 37.20 -30.09
CA THR A 262 12.03 36.62 -28.88
C THR A 262 11.44 35.25 -29.20
N GLY A 263 11.89 34.24 -28.46
CA GLY A 263 11.28 32.90 -28.42
C GLY A 263 10.32 32.80 -27.25
N VAL A 264 9.23 32.05 -27.44
CA VAL A 264 8.20 31.84 -26.41
C VAL A 264 7.82 30.36 -26.37
N ASP A 265 7.68 29.84 -25.16
CA ASP A 265 7.00 28.58 -24.86
C ASP A 265 5.90 28.85 -23.82
N VAL A 266 4.80 28.11 -23.86
CA VAL A 266 3.65 28.33 -22.98
C VAL A 266 3.35 27.03 -22.24
N LEU A 267 3.36 27.10 -20.91
CA LEU A 267 2.83 26.05 -20.04
C LEU A 267 1.33 26.32 -19.86
N ARG A 268 0.51 25.29 -20.06
CA ARG A 268 -0.92 25.30 -19.78
C ARG A 268 -1.17 24.24 -18.73
N LEU A 269 -1.93 24.59 -17.71
CA LEU A 269 -2.32 23.71 -16.62
C LEU A 269 -3.79 23.98 -16.33
N ASP A 270 -4.57 22.96 -16.07
CA ASP A 270 -5.94 23.06 -15.58
C ASP A 270 -6.26 22.14 -14.39
N ALA A 271 -5.25 21.43 -13.88
CA ALA A 271 -5.32 20.57 -12.71
C ALA A 271 -6.23 19.35 -12.88
N ASP A 272 -6.33 18.84 -14.11
CA ASP A 272 -6.98 17.57 -14.44
C ASP A 272 -6.04 16.35 -14.25
N GLY A 273 -4.74 16.58 -14.10
CA GLY A 273 -3.70 15.56 -13.96
C GLY A 273 -2.95 15.22 -15.26
N LEU A 274 -3.36 15.77 -16.40
CA LEU A 274 -2.78 15.51 -17.71
C LEU A 274 -1.90 16.68 -18.16
N PRO A 275 -0.65 16.42 -18.58
CA PRO A 275 0.17 17.47 -19.20
C PRO A 275 -0.42 17.98 -20.52
N ASP A 276 -0.27 19.29 -20.77
CA ASP A 276 -0.75 19.94 -21.99
C ASP A 276 -0.20 19.38 -23.32
N VAL A 277 0.92 18.66 -23.24
CA VAL A 277 1.51 17.93 -24.36
C VAL A 277 0.88 16.55 -24.53
N PHE A 278 0.52 15.88 -23.44
CA PHE A 278 -0.15 14.59 -23.47
C PHE A 278 -1.57 14.76 -24.00
N GLU A 279 -2.31 15.74 -23.50
CA GLU A 279 -3.68 16.00 -23.94
C GLU A 279 -3.77 16.25 -25.45
N LYS A 280 -2.91 17.12 -25.99
CA LYS A 280 -2.91 17.42 -27.43
C LYS A 280 -2.53 16.22 -28.29
N ALA A 281 -1.70 15.32 -27.76
CA ALA A 281 -1.05 14.27 -28.55
C ALA A 281 -1.75 12.91 -28.43
N HIS A 282 -2.37 12.61 -27.29
CA HIS A 282 -2.88 11.28 -26.95
C HIS A 282 -4.38 11.28 -26.69
N THR A 283 -4.91 12.13 -25.79
CA THR A 283 -6.36 12.13 -25.47
C THR A 283 -7.18 13.01 -26.40
N GLY A 284 -6.58 14.04 -27.01
CA GLY A 284 -7.25 15.03 -27.83
C GLY A 284 -8.16 15.99 -27.06
N THR A 285 -7.99 16.09 -25.74
CA THR A 285 -8.69 17.02 -24.83
C THR A 285 -8.08 18.43 -24.87
N ALA A 286 -8.71 19.38 -24.16
CA ALA A 286 -8.36 20.80 -24.21
C ALA A 286 -7.51 21.23 -22.99
N PRO A 287 -6.24 21.68 -23.17
CA PRO A 287 -5.31 21.92 -22.05
C PRO A 287 -5.56 23.04 -21.05
N LEU A 288 -6.73 23.68 -21.13
CA LEU A 288 -7.16 24.69 -20.18
C LEU A 288 -8.63 24.44 -19.78
N GLY A 289 -9.14 23.25 -20.07
CA GLY A 289 -10.50 22.81 -19.87
C GLY A 289 -10.45 21.50 -19.12
N PRO A 290 -10.52 21.51 -17.79
CA PRO A 290 -10.27 20.31 -16.98
C PRO A 290 -11.34 19.21 -17.13
N ASP A 291 -12.46 19.53 -17.78
CA ASP A 291 -13.59 18.63 -18.11
C ASP A 291 -14.04 19.05 -19.53
N SER A 292 -13.37 18.48 -20.53
CA SER A 292 -13.45 18.86 -21.93
C SER A 292 -13.62 17.65 -22.84
N ASN A 293 -14.26 17.87 -23.99
CA ASN A 293 -14.47 16.76 -24.92
C ASN A 293 -13.15 16.36 -25.59
N SER A 294 -12.92 15.06 -25.67
CA SER A 294 -11.89 14.51 -26.56
C SER A 294 -12.28 14.74 -28.02
N THR A 295 -11.31 15.15 -28.84
CA THR A 295 -11.49 15.21 -30.30
C THR A 295 -11.34 13.86 -31.00
N LEU A 296 -10.98 12.82 -30.26
CA LEU A 296 -10.70 11.47 -30.76
C LEU A 296 -11.86 10.51 -30.51
N THR A 297 -12.76 10.83 -29.58
CA THR A 297 -14.01 10.11 -29.34
C THR A 297 -15.22 10.86 -29.93
N PRO A 298 -16.34 10.16 -30.21
CA PRO A 298 -17.60 10.78 -30.61
C PRO A 298 -18.54 11.07 -29.42
N ILE A 299 -18.16 10.67 -28.21
CA ILE A 299 -18.93 10.87 -26.99
C ILE A 299 -18.76 12.35 -26.57
N ASN A 300 -19.70 12.87 -25.80
CA ASN A 300 -19.55 14.18 -25.16
C ASN A 300 -19.28 13.92 -23.70
N GLU A 301 -18.03 14.05 -23.32
CA GLU A 301 -17.56 13.83 -21.98
C GLU A 301 -17.67 15.12 -21.15
N SER A 302 -17.58 16.29 -21.81
CA SER A 302 -17.65 17.58 -21.13
C SER A 302 -18.90 17.81 -20.27
N GLY A 303 -18.70 18.41 -19.09
CA GLY A 303 -19.73 18.88 -18.16
C GLY A 303 -20.40 17.76 -17.39
N ASN A 304 -19.72 16.63 -17.21
CA ASN A 304 -20.16 15.48 -16.42
C ASN A 304 -19.57 15.48 -14.99
N ASP A 305 -18.80 16.52 -14.63
CA ASP A 305 -18.07 16.65 -13.35
C ASP A 305 -16.94 15.60 -13.16
N VAL A 306 -16.55 14.90 -14.22
CA VAL A 306 -15.36 14.05 -14.30
C VAL A 306 -14.28 14.84 -15.04
N ILE A 307 -13.11 14.97 -14.43
CA ILE A 307 -11.99 15.68 -15.06
C ILE A 307 -11.33 14.79 -16.12
N ASP A 308 -10.72 15.37 -17.15
CA ASP A 308 -10.15 14.66 -18.30
C ASP A 308 -9.16 13.55 -17.88
N GLY A 309 -8.34 13.79 -16.85
CA GLY A 309 -7.44 12.76 -16.30
C GLY A 309 -8.15 11.61 -15.56
N ALA A 310 -9.36 11.83 -15.05
CA ALA A 310 -10.18 10.80 -14.39
C ALA A 310 -11.12 10.07 -15.37
N GLU A 311 -11.20 10.50 -16.62
CA GLU A 311 -11.97 9.81 -17.65
C GLU A 311 -11.30 8.51 -18.09
N ASP A 312 -12.13 7.57 -18.52
CA ASP A 312 -11.75 6.28 -19.09
C ASP A 312 -12.31 6.23 -20.52
N LEU A 313 -11.45 6.53 -21.50
CA LEU A 313 -11.86 6.83 -22.88
C LEU A 313 -12.10 5.58 -23.74
N ASP A 314 -11.51 4.44 -23.39
CA ASP A 314 -11.72 3.14 -24.04
C ASP A 314 -12.48 2.12 -23.18
N ASN A 315 -12.81 2.50 -21.95
CA ASN A 315 -13.71 1.81 -21.04
C ASN A 315 -13.13 0.48 -20.55
N ASP A 316 -11.85 0.48 -20.21
CA ASP A 316 -11.06 -0.66 -19.77
C ASP A 316 -10.78 -0.66 -18.24
N THR A 317 -11.29 0.35 -17.54
CA THR A 317 -11.15 0.66 -16.11
C THR A 317 -9.85 1.36 -15.68
N VAL A 318 -8.96 1.68 -16.63
CA VAL A 318 -7.80 2.55 -16.44
C VAL A 318 -8.15 3.96 -16.90
N ASN A 319 -8.01 4.94 -16.01
CA ASN A 319 -8.26 6.33 -16.40
C ASN A 319 -7.05 6.95 -17.14
N ASN A 320 -7.31 8.03 -17.87
CA ASN A 320 -6.34 8.77 -18.68
C ASN A 320 -5.10 9.24 -17.90
N TYR A 321 -5.22 9.48 -16.59
CA TYR A 321 -4.09 9.82 -15.74
C TYR A 321 -3.17 8.62 -15.53
N PHE A 322 -3.72 7.45 -15.19
CA PHE A 322 -2.93 6.23 -15.04
C PHE A 322 -2.34 5.78 -16.36
N GLU A 323 -3.12 5.87 -17.43
CA GLU A 323 -2.68 5.76 -18.81
C GLU A 323 -1.42 6.58 -19.10
N TYR A 324 -1.44 7.89 -18.78
CA TYR A 324 -0.28 8.77 -18.91
C TYR A 324 0.92 8.31 -18.06
N VAL A 325 0.67 7.96 -16.80
CA VAL A 325 1.72 7.56 -15.84
C VAL A 325 2.42 6.27 -16.27
N TYR A 326 1.67 5.30 -16.79
CA TYR A 326 2.17 4.00 -17.21
C TYR A 326 2.57 3.94 -18.69
N GLY A 327 2.27 5.00 -19.46
CA GLY A 327 2.60 5.08 -20.88
C GLY A 327 1.72 4.21 -21.77
N LEU A 328 0.48 4.01 -21.35
CA LEU A 328 -0.56 3.26 -22.06
C LEU A 328 -1.23 4.12 -23.13
N ASN A 329 -2.12 3.51 -23.89
CA ASN A 329 -2.86 4.16 -24.96
C ASN A 329 -4.32 4.40 -24.57
N PRO A 330 -4.76 5.67 -24.38
CA PRO A 330 -6.09 6.00 -23.83
C PRO A 330 -7.29 5.65 -24.71
N HIS A 331 -7.03 4.93 -25.79
CA HIS A 331 -7.98 4.58 -26.83
C HIS A 331 -7.87 3.10 -27.21
N SER A 332 -7.13 2.32 -26.44
CA SER A 332 -6.94 0.89 -26.64
C SER A 332 -6.92 0.21 -25.27
N PRO A 333 -7.93 -0.62 -24.94
CA PRO A 333 -8.00 -1.34 -23.65
C PRO A 333 -6.94 -2.44 -23.49
N ASP A 334 -5.97 -2.49 -24.41
CA ASP A 334 -4.94 -3.50 -24.65
C ASP A 334 -3.87 -2.77 -25.47
N THR A 335 -2.89 -2.19 -24.78
CA THR A 335 -1.93 -1.24 -25.34
C THR A 335 -0.93 -1.93 -26.27
N ASP A 336 -0.50 -3.15 -25.93
CA ASP A 336 0.50 -3.89 -26.68
C ASP A 336 -0.07 -4.93 -27.66
N GLY A 337 -1.37 -5.22 -27.56
CA GLY A 337 -2.15 -6.04 -28.47
C GLY A 337 -2.01 -7.54 -28.23
N ASP A 338 -1.69 -7.98 -27.02
CA ASP A 338 -1.50 -9.39 -26.67
C ASP A 338 -2.80 -10.12 -26.27
N ASN A 339 -3.91 -9.40 -26.10
CA ASN A 339 -5.25 -9.81 -25.62
C ASN A 339 -5.47 -9.82 -24.11
N LEU A 340 -4.50 -9.42 -23.29
CA LEU A 340 -4.73 -8.99 -21.93
C LEU A 340 -5.16 -7.52 -21.93
N THR A 341 -5.94 -7.12 -20.92
CA THR A 341 -6.32 -5.71 -20.78
C THR A 341 -5.32 -4.98 -19.91
N ASP A 342 -5.07 -3.70 -20.18
CA ASP A 342 -4.10 -2.92 -19.41
C ASP A 342 -4.41 -2.96 -17.91
N SER A 343 -5.71 -2.89 -17.56
CA SER A 343 -6.18 -3.05 -16.18
C SER A 343 -5.84 -4.40 -15.51
N PHE A 344 -5.82 -5.50 -16.28
CA PHE A 344 -5.45 -6.83 -15.77
C PHE A 344 -3.95 -6.90 -15.52
N GLU A 345 -3.15 -6.43 -16.46
CA GLU A 345 -1.69 -6.48 -16.39
C GLU A 345 -1.15 -5.54 -15.29
N LEU A 346 -1.72 -4.34 -15.16
CA LEU A 346 -1.41 -3.43 -14.05
C LEU A 346 -1.73 -4.02 -12.67
N ARG A 347 -2.72 -4.91 -12.58
CA ARG A 347 -3.10 -5.58 -11.34
C ARG A 347 -2.10 -6.66 -10.94
N PHE A 348 -1.41 -7.30 -11.89
CA PHE A 348 -0.56 -8.46 -11.66
C PHE A 348 0.90 -8.19 -12.07
N PRO A 349 1.79 -7.89 -11.10
CA PRO A 349 3.20 -7.62 -11.39
C PRO A 349 3.85 -8.75 -12.18
N GLY A 350 4.68 -8.40 -13.16
CA GLY A 350 5.40 -9.36 -14.00
C GLY A 350 4.70 -9.67 -15.32
N ILE A 351 3.57 -9.02 -15.60
CA ILE A 351 2.95 -8.87 -16.91
C ILE A 351 3.00 -7.37 -17.22
N ASP A 352 3.61 -6.97 -18.34
CA ASP A 352 3.92 -5.58 -18.69
C ASP A 352 2.99 -5.10 -19.82
N PRO A 353 2.04 -4.17 -19.57
CA PRO A 353 1.00 -3.77 -20.54
C PRO A 353 1.50 -3.07 -21.80
N VAL A 354 2.80 -2.80 -21.89
CA VAL A 354 3.43 -2.23 -23.09
C VAL A 354 4.34 -3.21 -23.82
N ASN A 355 4.37 -4.48 -23.40
CA ASN A 355 5.23 -5.52 -23.95
C ASN A 355 4.56 -6.91 -23.94
N PRO A 356 4.18 -7.46 -25.11
CA PRO A 356 3.29 -8.62 -25.22
C PRO A 356 3.96 -9.97 -24.85
N ASP A 357 5.22 -9.92 -24.41
CA ASP A 357 6.07 -11.05 -24.02
C ASP A 357 7.09 -10.47 -23.01
N THR A 358 6.67 -10.37 -21.75
CA THR A 358 7.40 -9.67 -20.68
C THR A 358 8.78 -10.27 -20.45
N ASP A 359 8.89 -11.59 -20.46
CA ASP A 359 10.13 -12.30 -20.14
C ASP A 359 10.96 -12.71 -21.37
N ASN A 360 10.43 -12.47 -22.58
CA ASN A 360 11.03 -12.79 -23.88
C ASN A 360 11.30 -14.28 -24.08
N ASP A 361 10.47 -15.17 -23.54
CA ASP A 361 10.58 -16.62 -23.70
C ASP A 361 9.91 -17.17 -24.97
N SER A 362 9.24 -16.30 -25.75
CA SER A 362 8.46 -16.59 -26.96
C SER A 362 7.07 -17.19 -26.76
N VAL A 363 6.58 -17.26 -25.52
CA VAL A 363 5.17 -17.36 -25.16
C VAL A 363 4.68 -15.92 -24.92
N LEU A 364 3.49 -15.59 -25.40
CA LEU A 364 2.90 -14.28 -25.08
C LEU A 364 2.32 -14.33 -23.68
N ASP A 365 2.26 -13.19 -23.01
CA ASP A 365 1.77 -13.13 -21.63
C ASP A 365 0.32 -13.64 -21.55
N ASP A 366 -0.53 -13.39 -22.55
CA ASP A 366 -1.89 -13.95 -22.65
C ASP A 366 -1.97 -15.49 -22.57
N ALA A 367 -0.93 -16.19 -23.02
CA ALA A 367 -0.87 -17.64 -23.13
C ALA A 367 -0.04 -18.31 -22.03
N GLU A 368 0.59 -17.53 -21.16
CA GLU A 368 1.30 -18.05 -20.01
C GLU A 368 0.35 -18.65 -18.97
N ASN A 369 0.88 -19.54 -18.15
CA ASN A 369 0.21 -20.14 -17.00
C ASN A 369 1.15 -19.98 -15.80
N LEU A 370 0.94 -18.92 -15.03
CA LEU A 370 1.90 -18.43 -14.05
C LEU A 370 1.88 -19.25 -12.74
N ASP A 371 0.76 -19.88 -12.38
CA ASP A 371 0.63 -20.67 -11.16
C ASP A 371 0.62 -22.20 -11.38
N GLY A 372 0.44 -22.65 -12.61
CA GLY A 372 0.46 -24.03 -13.04
C GLY A 372 -0.85 -24.80 -12.82
N ASP A 373 -2.00 -24.14 -12.63
CA ASP A 373 -3.28 -24.81 -12.34
C ASP A 373 -3.94 -25.46 -13.59
N GLY A 374 -3.72 -24.86 -14.76
CA GLY A 374 -4.24 -25.31 -16.04
C GLY A 374 -4.88 -24.21 -16.89
N LEU A 375 -5.22 -23.07 -16.31
CA LEU A 375 -5.68 -21.88 -17.03
C LEU A 375 -4.49 -21.06 -17.53
N SER A 376 -4.70 -20.35 -18.63
CA SER A 376 -3.78 -19.30 -19.09
C SER A 376 -4.21 -17.95 -18.54
N ASN A 377 -3.30 -16.97 -18.49
CA ASN A 377 -3.58 -15.61 -18.03
C ASN A 377 -4.83 -15.02 -18.72
N ARG A 378 -5.03 -15.29 -20.01
CA ARG A 378 -6.25 -14.88 -20.73
C ARG A 378 -7.52 -15.56 -20.23
N GLN A 379 -7.46 -16.84 -19.90
CA GLN A 379 -8.59 -17.56 -19.31
C GLN A 379 -8.89 -17.06 -17.91
N GLU A 380 -7.85 -16.73 -17.14
CA GLU A 380 -7.97 -16.18 -15.79
C GLU A 380 -8.57 -14.77 -15.81
N GLN A 381 -8.15 -13.93 -16.75
CA GLN A 381 -8.79 -12.64 -17.03
C GLN A 381 -10.29 -12.81 -17.33
N ALA A 382 -10.65 -13.82 -18.13
CA ALA A 382 -12.04 -14.09 -18.47
C ALA A 382 -12.86 -14.65 -17.28
N ALA A 383 -12.22 -15.41 -16.38
CA ALA A 383 -12.82 -15.94 -15.15
C ALA A 383 -12.81 -14.90 -14.00
N GLY A 384 -12.03 -13.83 -14.12
CA GLY A 384 -11.82 -12.85 -13.06
C GLY A 384 -10.96 -13.37 -11.90
N THR A 385 -10.18 -14.42 -12.14
CA THR A 385 -9.33 -15.09 -11.17
C THR A 385 -7.93 -14.46 -11.10
N ASN A 386 -7.10 -14.92 -10.17
CA ASN A 386 -5.75 -14.42 -9.98
C ASN A 386 -4.73 -15.33 -10.69
N PRO A 387 -3.98 -14.85 -11.70
CA PRO A 387 -3.05 -15.67 -12.47
C PRO A 387 -1.88 -16.27 -11.69
N ARG A 388 -1.72 -15.87 -10.43
CA ARG A 388 -0.65 -16.31 -9.53
C ARG A 388 -1.17 -17.19 -8.40
N ARG A 389 -2.44 -17.56 -8.40
CA ARG A 389 -3.06 -18.38 -7.35
C ARG A 389 -3.97 -19.42 -7.97
N THR A 390 -3.59 -20.68 -7.76
CA THR A 390 -4.29 -21.84 -8.33
C THR A 390 -5.73 -22.02 -7.85
N ASP A 391 -6.14 -21.29 -6.82
CA ASP A 391 -7.41 -21.36 -6.11
C ASP A 391 -7.66 -19.95 -5.58
N THR A 392 -8.54 -19.21 -6.27
CA THR A 392 -8.73 -17.77 -6.08
C THR A 392 -9.59 -17.47 -4.85
N ASP A 393 -10.61 -18.27 -4.55
CA ASP A 393 -11.49 -18.05 -3.40
C ASP A 393 -11.10 -18.82 -2.13
N GLY A 394 -10.21 -19.79 -2.26
CA GLY A 394 -9.59 -20.52 -1.15
C GLY A 394 -10.43 -21.66 -0.62
N ASP A 395 -11.37 -22.20 -1.39
CA ASP A 395 -12.28 -23.28 -0.96
C ASP A 395 -11.68 -24.69 -1.09
N SER A 396 -10.49 -24.81 -1.70
CA SER A 396 -9.74 -26.03 -2.05
C SER A 396 -10.06 -26.67 -3.41
N LEU A 397 -10.93 -26.10 -4.22
CA LEU A 397 -11.00 -26.34 -5.66
C LEU A 397 -10.07 -25.38 -6.38
N SER A 398 -9.42 -25.85 -7.44
CA SER A 398 -8.61 -24.97 -8.28
C SER A 398 -9.48 -24.23 -9.28
N ASP A 399 -9.11 -23.01 -9.65
CA ASP A 399 -9.83 -22.18 -10.63
C ASP A 399 -10.10 -22.96 -11.94
N ALA A 400 -9.09 -23.69 -12.44
CA ALA A 400 -9.23 -24.58 -13.59
C ALA A 400 -10.31 -25.67 -13.42
N ALA A 401 -10.43 -26.26 -12.24
CA ALA A 401 -11.40 -27.32 -11.96
C ALA A 401 -12.81 -26.74 -11.91
N GLU A 402 -12.97 -25.60 -11.27
CA GLU A 402 -14.25 -24.90 -11.18
C GLU A 402 -14.74 -24.47 -12.56
N VAL A 403 -13.90 -23.80 -13.34
CA VAL A 403 -14.27 -23.27 -14.66
C VAL A 403 -14.44 -24.39 -15.70
N GLU A 404 -13.54 -25.37 -15.76
CA GLU A 404 -13.55 -26.37 -16.84
C GLU A 404 -14.33 -27.64 -16.52
N VAL A 405 -14.49 -28.00 -15.24
CA VAL A 405 -15.07 -29.29 -14.82
C VAL A 405 -16.42 -29.12 -14.13
N HIS A 406 -16.52 -28.23 -13.15
CA HIS A 406 -17.69 -28.16 -12.26
C HIS A 406 -18.72 -27.09 -12.67
N GLY A 407 -18.28 -26.03 -13.36
CA GLY A 407 -19.14 -24.92 -13.76
C GLY A 407 -19.50 -23.97 -12.61
N THR A 408 -18.69 -23.95 -11.56
CA THR A 408 -18.81 -23.08 -10.37
C THR A 408 -18.13 -21.71 -10.60
N ASP A 409 -18.37 -20.73 -9.72
CA ASP A 409 -17.73 -19.40 -9.78
C ASP A 409 -16.44 -19.40 -8.91
N PRO A 410 -15.23 -19.41 -9.51
CA PRO A 410 -13.93 -19.54 -8.81
C PRO A 410 -13.54 -18.36 -7.91
N ARG A 411 -14.49 -17.47 -7.65
CA ARG A 411 -14.34 -16.29 -6.79
C ARG A 411 -15.29 -16.35 -5.61
N ARG A 412 -16.00 -17.46 -5.44
CA ARG A 412 -17.05 -17.68 -4.45
C ARG A 412 -16.97 -19.13 -3.94
N PRO A 413 -16.54 -19.33 -2.69
CA PRO A 413 -16.42 -20.67 -2.10
C PRO A 413 -17.71 -21.50 -2.05
N ASP A 414 -18.85 -20.85 -2.29
CA ASP A 414 -20.21 -21.38 -2.29
C ASP A 414 -20.93 -20.66 -3.43
N THR A 415 -21.07 -21.35 -4.56
CA THR A 415 -21.52 -20.78 -5.83
C THR A 415 -23.00 -20.43 -5.81
N ASP A 416 -23.86 -21.22 -5.18
CA ASP A 416 -25.31 -20.99 -5.16
C ASP A 416 -25.83 -20.32 -3.87
N GLY A 417 -25.00 -20.26 -2.84
CA GLY A 417 -25.22 -19.54 -1.59
C GLY A 417 -26.11 -20.28 -0.60
N ASP A 418 -26.12 -21.62 -0.62
CA ASP A 418 -26.99 -22.42 0.23
C ASP A 418 -26.37 -22.81 1.59
N GLY A 419 -25.07 -22.53 1.77
CA GLY A 419 -24.31 -22.80 2.99
C GLY A 419 -23.34 -23.98 2.91
N LEU A 420 -23.29 -24.73 1.81
CA LEU A 420 -22.23 -25.69 1.52
C LEU A 420 -21.20 -25.07 0.59
N THR A 421 -19.93 -25.47 0.77
CA THR A 421 -18.90 -25.09 -0.20
C THR A 421 -19.00 -25.98 -1.43
N ASP A 422 -18.62 -25.47 -2.60
CA ASP A 422 -18.62 -26.24 -3.84
C ASP A 422 -17.91 -27.63 -3.71
N PRO A 423 -16.73 -27.75 -3.06
CA PRO A 423 -16.13 -29.06 -2.81
C PRO A 423 -16.90 -29.94 -1.81
N ASP A 424 -17.64 -29.36 -0.86
CA ASP A 424 -18.50 -30.13 0.05
C ASP A 424 -19.66 -30.78 -0.72
N GLU A 425 -20.29 -30.03 -1.61
CA GLU A 425 -21.40 -30.52 -2.41
C GLU A 425 -20.97 -31.65 -3.35
N LEU A 426 -19.80 -31.52 -3.97
CA LEU A 426 -19.20 -32.58 -4.78
C LEU A 426 -18.89 -33.84 -3.95
N GLU A 427 -18.52 -33.71 -2.68
CA GLU A 427 -18.30 -34.83 -1.77
C GLU A 427 -19.63 -35.49 -1.36
N LEU A 428 -20.67 -34.70 -1.12
CA LEU A 428 -22.01 -35.14 -0.70
C LEU A 428 -22.87 -35.65 -1.87
N GLY A 429 -22.51 -35.30 -3.11
CA GLY A 429 -23.20 -35.69 -4.33
C GLY A 429 -24.37 -34.78 -4.72
N THR A 430 -24.40 -33.56 -4.21
CA THR A 430 -25.31 -32.47 -4.62
C THR A 430 -24.69 -31.67 -5.78
N ASP A 431 -25.47 -30.79 -6.41
CA ASP A 431 -25.05 -29.97 -7.55
C ASP A 431 -24.68 -28.55 -7.05
N PRO A 432 -23.40 -28.14 -7.10
CA PRO A 432 -22.92 -26.88 -6.51
C PRO A 432 -23.41 -25.61 -7.19
N THR A 433 -24.31 -25.74 -8.16
CA THR A 433 -24.93 -24.62 -8.87
C THR A 433 -26.43 -24.51 -8.59
N VAL A 434 -26.95 -25.36 -7.71
CA VAL A 434 -28.37 -25.50 -7.42
C VAL A 434 -28.60 -25.73 -5.92
N ALA A 435 -28.99 -24.66 -5.24
CA ALA A 435 -29.20 -24.64 -3.78
C ALA A 435 -30.19 -25.67 -3.19
N ASP A 436 -30.91 -26.43 -4.02
CA ASP A 436 -31.82 -27.52 -3.64
C ASP A 436 -31.82 -28.52 -4.82
N THR A 437 -30.84 -29.43 -4.81
CA THR A 437 -30.55 -30.33 -5.93
C THR A 437 -31.72 -31.26 -6.26
N ASP A 438 -32.44 -31.74 -5.24
CA ASP A 438 -33.51 -32.73 -5.40
C ASP A 438 -34.92 -32.12 -5.53
N GLY A 439 -35.04 -30.82 -5.21
CA GLY A 439 -36.24 -30.01 -5.37
C GLY A 439 -37.33 -30.32 -4.35
N ASP A 440 -36.99 -30.83 -3.18
CA ASP A 440 -37.95 -31.15 -2.12
C ASP A 440 -38.36 -29.93 -1.26
N GLY A 441 -37.61 -28.83 -1.39
CA GLY A 441 -37.86 -27.54 -0.74
C GLY A 441 -37.00 -27.27 0.50
N VAL A 442 -36.04 -28.13 0.83
CA VAL A 442 -34.97 -27.89 1.81
C VAL A 442 -33.67 -27.64 1.03
N PRO A 443 -32.93 -26.56 1.32
CA PRO A 443 -31.62 -26.36 0.68
C PRO A 443 -30.63 -27.47 1.02
N ASP A 444 -29.71 -27.81 0.13
CA ASP A 444 -28.75 -28.89 0.34
C ASP A 444 -27.92 -28.63 1.62
N GLY A 445 -27.54 -27.39 1.89
CA GLY A 445 -26.87 -26.99 3.14
C GLY A 445 -27.67 -27.14 4.43
N GLU A 446 -28.99 -27.25 4.36
CA GLU A 446 -29.86 -27.56 5.51
C GLU A 446 -30.21 -29.07 5.60
N GLU A 447 -29.81 -29.87 4.61
CA GLU A 447 -30.05 -31.31 4.60
C GLU A 447 -29.12 -32.10 5.52
N THR A 448 -29.59 -33.28 5.94
CA THR A 448 -28.83 -34.18 6.83
C THR A 448 -28.10 -35.25 6.02
N PHE A 449 -26.77 -35.29 6.13
CA PHE A 449 -25.92 -36.27 5.45
C PHE A 449 -25.23 -37.21 6.44
N GLU A 450 -25.04 -38.47 6.02
CA GLU A 450 -24.17 -39.41 6.72
C GLU A 450 -22.73 -39.23 6.21
N THR A 451 -21.90 -38.56 7.00
CA THR A 451 -20.50 -38.24 6.66
C THR A 451 -19.53 -38.93 7.61
N ALA A 452 -18.30 -39.24 7.15
CA ALA A 452 -17.35 -40.01 7.95
C ALA A 452 -15.93 -39.40 7.96
N ALA A 453 -15.45 -39.05 9.16
CA ALA A 453 -14.06 -38.66 9.37
C ALA A 453 -13.22 -39.90 9.69
N THR A 454 -12.03 -40.02 9.10
CA THR A 454 -11.13 -41.16 9.35
C THR A 454 -9.71 -40.71 9.68
N ASN A 455 -9.04 -41.44 10.56
CA ASN A 455 -7.62 -41.26 10.83
C ASN A 455 -6.95 -42.64 10.92
N GLU A 456 -6.37 -43.06 9.79
CA GLU A 456 -5.71 -44.36 9.65
C GLU A 456 -4.52 -44.55 10.60
N SER A 457 -3.84 -43.45 10.99
CA SER A 457 -2.66 -43.51 11.86
C SER A 457 -3.00 -43.93 13.29
N VAL A 458 -4.22 -43.61 13.75
CA VAL A 458 -4.74 -44.06 15.05
C VAL A 458 -5.70 -45.24 14.91
N GLY A 459 -6.07 -45.59 13.67
CA GLY A 459 -6.97 -46.70 13.34
C GLY A 459 -8.41 -46.44 13.75
N ALA A 460 -8.91 -45.20 13.61
CA ALA A 460 -10.26 -44.83 14.01
C ALA A 460 -11.03 -44.15 12.89
N ALA A 461 -12.34 -44.38 12.86
CA ALA A 461 -13.30 -43.69 12.02
C ALA A 461 -14.49 -43.21 12.86
N PHE A 462 -15.07 -42.10 12.47
CA PHE A 462 -16.23 -41.49 13.12
C PHE A 462 -17.24 -41.08 12.05
N THR A 463 -18.36 -41.80 11.99
CA THR A 463 -19.45 -41.53 11.07
C THR A 463 -20.53 -40.77 11.81
N VAL A 464 -20.90 -39.58 11.34
CA VAL A 464 -21.88 -38.69 11.95
C VAL A 464 -23.04 -38.48 10.98
N ASN A 465 -24.25 -38.42 11.53
CA ASN A 465 -25.44 -38.03 10.78
C ASN A 465 -25.90 -36.67 11.29
N ALA A 466 -25.59 -35.62 10.54
CA ALA A 466 -25.81 -34.23 10.91
C ALA A 466 -26.02 -33.37 9.66
N THR A 467 -26.41 -32.11 9.86
CA THR A 467 -26.64 -31.16 8.77
C THR A 467 -25.33 -30.81 8.06
N GLY A 468 -25.35 -30.80 6.72
CA GLY A 468 -24.19 -30.52 5.87
C GLY A 468 -23.01 -31.49 6.04
N ASN A 469 -21.80 -31.04 5.68
CA ASN A 469 -20.58 -31.86 5.79
C ASN A 469 -19.95 -31.84 7.20
N ALA A 470 -20.66 -32.39 8.19
CA ALA A 470 -20.21 -32.42 9.58
C ALA A 470 -18.87 -33.16 9.81
N ALA A 471 -18.48 -34.10 8.93
CA ALA A 471 -17.20 -34.80 9.05
C ALA A 471 -15.99 -33.87 8.98
N LYS A 472 -16.03 -32.76 8.21
CA LYS A 472 -14.94 -31.76 8.19
C LYS A 472 -14.74 -31.05 9.54
N GLN A 473 -15.74 -31.10 10.41
CA GLN A 473 -15.68 -30.51 11.75
C GLN A 473 -15.25 -31.51 12.83
N VAL A 474 -14.99 -32.77 12.46
CA VAL A 474 -14.56 -33.83 13.37
C VAL A 474 -13.04 -33.91 13.42
N THR A 475 -12.48 -33.90 14.63
CA THR A 475 -11.06 -34.13 14.87
C THR A 475 -10.86 -35.49 15.53
N ILE A 476 -9.99 -36.33 14.96
CA ILE A 476 -9.62 -37.64 15.51
C ILE A 476 -8.12 -37.65 15.80
N ARG A 477 -7.73 -37.82 17.07
CA ARG A 477 -6.32 -37.79 17.51
C ARG A 477 -6.02 -38.88 18.55
N ASN A 478 -4.74 -39.18 18.71
CA ASN A 478 -4.28 -40.10 19.75
C ASN A 478 -4.25 -39.38 21.11
N ASP A 479 -4.98 -39.89 22.09
CA ASP A 479 -4.98 -39.34 23.43
C ASP A 479 -3.76 -39.85 24.21
N THR A 480 -2.82 -38.94 24.46
CA THR A 480 -1.58 -39.23 25.19
C THR A 480 -1.63 -38.77 26.66
N SER A 481 -2.81 -38.37 27.13
CA SER A 481 -3.01 -37.83 28.48
C SER A 481 -2.48 -38.77 29.55
N ARG A 482 -1.55 -38.26 30.38
CA ARG A 482 -0.91 -39.04 31.45
C ARG A 482 -1.91 -39.62 32.45
N VAL A 483 -3.06 -38.98 32.61
CA VAL A 483 -4.14 -39.39 33.51
C VAL A 483 -4.81 -40.68 33.03
N LEU A 484 -4.97 -40.84 31.72
CA LEU A 484 -5.62 -42.02 31.11
C LEU A 484 -4.61 -43.08 30.69
N ASN A 485 -3.39 -42.66 30.36
CA ASN A 485 -2.32 -43.52 29.86
C ASN A 485 -1.55 -44.25 30.99
N THR A 486 -2.29 -44.98 31.83
CA THR A 486 -1.76 -45.75 32.97
C THR A 486 -1.53 -47.22 32.61
N ASP A 487 -0.66 -47.92 33.33
CA ASP A 487 -0.46 -49.38 33.15
C ASP A 487 -1.78 -50.16 33.33
N SER A 488 -2.69 -49.66 34.16
CA SER A 488 -3.99 -50.30 34.37
C SER A 488 -4.90 -50.22 33.16
N VAL A 489 -4.86 -49.13 32.39
CA VAL A 489 -5.61 -48.97 31.14
C VAL A 489 -4.89 -49.71 30.00
N ARG A 490 -3.57 -49.54 29.87
CA ARG A 490 -2.77 -50.20 28.81
C ARG A 490 -2.87 -51.72 28.80
N ASN A 491 -2.98 -52.35 29.98
CA ASN A 491 -3.05 -53.81 30.09
C ASN A 491 -4.39 -54.41 29.65
N VAL A 492 -5.43 -53.59 29.54
CA VAL A 492 -6.78 -54.02 29.11
C VAL A 492 -7.16 -53.43 27.75
N SER A 493 -6.39 -52.45 27.26
CA SER A 493 -6.51 -51.84 25.95
C SER A 493 -6.16 -52.79 24.80
N ALA A 494 -7.10 -52.94 23.88
CA ALA A 494 -6.92 -53.57 22.58
C ALA A 494 -6.62 -52.54 21.47
N SER A 495 -6.91 -51.25 21.67
CA SER A 495 -6.51 -50.14 20.77
C SER A 495 -5.70 -49.07 21.52
N GLY A 496 -5.16 -48.10 20.78
CA GLY A 496 -4.77 -46.81 21.38
C GLY A 496 -5.98 -46.07 21.95
N LEU A 497 -5.74 -45.08 22.83
CA LEU A 497 -6.79 -44.16 23.25
C LEU A 497 -6.96 -43.11 22.14
N VAL A 498 -8.19 -42.88 21.71
CA VAL A 498 -8.51 -41.98 20.62
C VAL A 498 -9.43 -40.90 21.15
N GLU A 499 -8.97 -39.65 21.08
CA GLU A 499 -9.81 -38.49 21.34
C GLU A 499 -10.52 -38.11 20.04
N ILE A 500 -11.85 -38.05 20.11
CA ILE A 500 -12.70 -37.60 19.02
C ILE A 500 -13.46 -36.38 19.52
N THR A 501 -13.36 -35.26 18.81
CA THR A 501 -14.15 -34.05 19.05
C THR A 501 -14.90 -33.65 17.77
N SER A 502 -16.03 -32.99 17.91
CA SER A 502 -16.87 -32.47 16.82
C SER A 502 -17.32 -31.08 17.21
N ARG A 503 -17.35 -30.15 16.25
CA ARG A 503 -17.99 -28.82 16.44
C ARG A 503 -19.45 -28.80 16.02
N SER A 504 -19.90 -29.80 15.25
CA SER A 504 -21.31 -29.93 14.88
C SER A 504 -22.06 -30.73 15.95
N ASP A 505 -23.29 -30.30 16.23
CA ASP A 505 -24.26 -31.07 16.99
C ASP A 505 -24.72 -32.28 16.17
N PHE A 506 -24.92 -33.41 16.84
CA PHE A 506 -25.43 -34.63 16.21
C PHE A 506 -26.33 -35.43 17.14
N SER A 507 -27.37 -36.02 16.57
CA SER A 507 -28.32 -36.85 17.32
C SER A 507 -27.77 -38.25 17.63
N SER A 508 -26.94 -38.79 16.73
CA SER A 508 -26.19 -40.04 16.94
C SER A 508 -25.03 -40.12 15.95
N ALA A 509 -23.97 -40.82 16.35
CA ALA A 509 -22.81 -41.10 15.52
C ALA A 509 -22.34 -42.55 15.74
N SER A 510 -21.53 -43.07 14.82
CA SER A 510 -20.89 -44.37 14.91
C SER A 510 -19.38 -44.19 15.03
N VAL A 511 -18.80 -44.62 16.14
CA VAL A 511 -17.35 -44.71 16.33
C VAL A 511 -16.91 -46.10 15.89
N GLU A 512 -15.90 -46.20 15.04
CA GLU A 512 -15.22 -47.45 14.70
C GLU A 512 -13.74 -47.37 15.09
N LEU A 513 -13.26 -48.39 15.81
CA LEU A 513 -11.88 -48.52 16.26
C LEU A 513 -11.26 -49.83 15.77
N SER A 514 -10.07 -49.74 15.22
CA SER A 514 -9.21 -50.89 14.97
C SER A 514 -8.62 -51.41 16.27
N TYR A 515 -8.56 -52.74 16.42
CA TYR A 515 -7.99 -53.37 17.62
C TYR A 515 -6.90 -54.40 17.29
N ASP A 516 -5.93 -54.53 18.19
CA ASP A 516 -4.85 -55.51 18.15
C ASP A 516 -5.36 -56.86 18.65
N GLN A 517 -5.54 -57.80 17.73
CA GLN A 517 -5.96 -59.17 18.04
C GLN A 517 -4.99 -59.90 18.99
N SER A 518 -3.72 -59.49 19.09
CA SER A 518 -2.76 -60.09 20.01
C SER A 518 -2.97 -59.69 21.46
N ALA A 519 -3.67 -58.57 21.69
CA ALA A 519 -4.02 -58.06 23.02
C ALA A 519 -5.28 -58.73 23.60
N VAL A 520 -6.03 -59.50 22.79
CA VAL A 520 -7.34 -60.06 23.17
C VAL A 520 -7.44 -61.54 22.85
N ALA A 521 -7.93 -62.33 23.81
CA ALA A 521 -8.02 -63.80 23.67
C ALA A 521 -9.10 -64.25 22.67
N ASP A 522 -10.21 -63.52 22.58
CA ASP A 522 -11.32 -63.76 21.65
C ASP A 522 -11.79 -62.42 21.07
N ALA A 523 -12.05 -62.37 19.76
CA ALA A 523 -12.54 -61.16 19.11
C ALA A 523 -13.92 -60.74 19.67
N SER A 524 -14.77 -61.70 20.08
CA SER A 524 -16.08 -61.39 20.66
C SER A 524 -16.01 -60.75 22.05
N ASP A 525 -14.81 -60.69 22.66
CA ASP A 525 -14.56 -60.07 23.95
C ASP A 525 -14.12 -58.61 23.82
N VAL A 526 -14.16 -58.01 22.62
CA VAL A 526 -13.80 -56.60 22.40
C VAL A 526 -15.04 -55.73 22.36
N ALA A 527 -15.01 -54.61 23.09
CA ALA A 527 -16.02 -53.56 23.00
C ALA A 527 -15.38 -52.17 22.98
N VAL A 528 -16.10 -51.19 22.43
CA VAL A 528 -15.76 -49.77 22.54
C VAL A 528 -16.14 -49.28 23.94
N PHE A 529 -15.23 -48.54 24.55
CA PHE A 529 -15.45 -47.84 25.80
C PHE A 529 -15.20 -46.35 25.60
N ARG A 530 -15.95 -45.52 26.32
CA ARG A 530 -15.79 -44.06 26.38
C ARG A 530 -15.38 -43.63 27.78
N TYR A 531 -14.45 -42.69 27.90
CA TYR A 531 -14.08 -42.13 29.20
C TYR A 531 -15.20 -41.22 29.75
N ASP A 532 -15.62 -41.48 30.97
CA ASP A 532 -16.56 -40.65 31.73
C ASP A 532 -15.76 -39.86 32.80
N PRO A 533 -15.64 -38.52 32.65
CA PRO A 533 -14.88 -37.71 33.58
C PRO A 533 -15.53 -37.59 34.96
N LYS A 534 -16.88 -37.65 35.06
CA LYS A 534 -17.60 -37.62 36.35
C LYS A 534 -17.30 -38.90 37.14
N ARG A 535 -17.23 -40.05 36.46
CA ARG A 535 -16.90 -41.36 37.09
C ARG A 535 -15.40 -41.65 37.15
N GLN A 536 -14.58 -40.84 36.50
CA GLN A 536 -13.13 -41.05 36.31
C GLN A 536 -12.77 -42.44 35.79
N THR A 537 -13.62 -43.03 34.94
CA THR A 537 -13.44 -44.39 34.44
C THR A 537 -14.01 -44.54 33.03
N PHE A 538 -13.67 -45.63 32.35
CA PHE A 538 -14.22 -45.96 31.04
C PHE A 538 -15.53 -46.74 31.19
N VAL A 539 -16.54 -46.32 30.42
CA VAL A 539 -17.88 -46.91 30.39
C VAL A 539 -18.09 -47.60 29.05
N LYS A 540 -18.52 -48.86 29.10
CA LYS A 540 -18.80 -49.69 27.93
C LYS A 540 -19.89 -49.04 27.07
N GLN A 541 -19.69 -49.03 25.77
CA GLN A 541 -20.69 -48.66 24.77
C GLN A 541 -21.29 -49.91 24.12
N GLU A 542 -22.52 -49.83 23.65
CA GLU A 542 -23.15 -50.92 22.89
C GLU A 542 -22.39 -51.12 21.58
N SER A 543 -21.68 -52.25 21.48
CA SER A 543 -20.63 -52.46 20.48
C SER A 543 -20.91 -53.66 19.57
N THR A 544 -20.50 -53.55 18.32
CA THR A 544 -20.53 -54.62 17.32
C THR A 544 -19.10 -54.88 16.83
N VAL A 545 -18.67 -56.15 16.84
CA VAL A 545 -17.31 -56.54 16.41
C VAL A 545 -17.33 -57.11 15.01
N ASP A 546 -16.46 -56.60 14.13
CA ASP A 546 -16.09 -57.23 12.88
C ASP A 546 -14.72 -57.92 13.01
N ALA A 547 -14.75 -59.21 13.34
CA ALA A 547 -13.54 -60.01 13.50
C ALA A 547 -12.76 -60.24 12.19
N ALA A 548 -13.39 -60.07 11.03
CA ALA A 548 -12.71 -60.23 9.74
C ALA A 548 -11.81 -59.03 9.44
N ASN A 549 -12.32 -57.83 9.73
CA ASN A 549 -11.62 -56.56 9.51
C ASN A 549 -10.82 -56.08 10.74
N ARG A 550 -10.98 -56.75 11.90
CA ARG A 550 -10.36 -56.39 13.18
C ARG A 550 -10.75 -55.00 13.65
N THR A 551 -12.03 -54.66 13.47
CA THR A 551 -12.63 -53.41 13.92
C THR A 551 -13.77 -53.69 14.88
N VAL A 552 -14.00 -52.75 15.78
CA VAL A 552 -15.15 -52.73 16.68
C VAL A 552 -15.82 -51.37 16.57
N SER A 553 -17.14 -51.37 16.40
CA SER A 553 -17.92 -50.14 16.26
C SER A 553 -18.98 -50.02 17.35
N ALA A 554 -19.36 -48.79 17.69
CA ALA A 554 -20.42 -48.50 18.64
C ALA A 554 -21.17 -47.23 18.26
N THR A 555 -22.48 -47.22 18.50
CA THR A 555 -23.31 -46.01 18.40
C THR A 555 -23.10 -45.15 19.63
N VAL A 556 -22.82 -43.86 19.43
CA VAL A 556 -22.54 -42.88 20.47
C VAL A 556 -23.39 -41.62 20.27
N PHE A 557 -23.61 -40.90 21.36
CA PHE A 557 -24.43 -39.69 21.41
C PHE A 557 -23.64 -38.45 21.83
N GLN A 558 -22.33 -38.60 22.03
CA GLN A 558 -21.43 -37.55 22.51
C GLN A 558 -20.00 -37.90 22.16
N THR A 559 -19.16 -36.88 21.98
CA THR A 559 -17.73 -36.98 21.68
C THR A 559 -16.91 -37.27 22.93
N GLY A 560 -15.59 -37.46 22.81
CA GLY A 560 -14.68 -37.69 23.93
C GLY A 560 -13.58 -38.72 23.63
N THR A 561 -12.96 -39.25 24.69
CA THR A 561 -11.91 -40.27 24.56
C THR A 561 -12.50 -41.67 24.50
N PHE A 562 -12.19 -42.40 23.43
CA PHE A 562 -12.62 -43.77 23.18
C PHE A 562 -11.44 -44.75 23.15
N ALA A 563 -11.70 -46.00 23.48
CA ALA A 563 -10.75 -47.11 23.28
C ALA A 563 -11.48 -48.45 23.16
N ALA A 564 -10.92 -49.37 22.39
CA ALA A 564 -11.36 -50.76 22.33
C ALA A 564 -10.71 -51.55 23.46
N PHE A 565 -11.48 -52.15 24.36
CA PHE A 565 -10.98 -52.95 25.48
C PHE A 565 -11.47 -54.40 25.42
N SER A 566 -10.71 -55.30 26.05
CA SER A 566 -11.20 -56.64 26.40
C SER A 566 -12.20 -56.52 27.55
N GLU A 567 -13.45 -56.92 27.33
CA GLU A 567 -14.52 -56.86 28.34
C GLU A 567 -14.16 -57.68 29.57
N SER A 568 -13.70 -58.93 29.38
CA SER A 568 -13.31 -59.79 30.48
C SER A 568 -12.13 -59.23 31.29
N ALA A 569 -11.11 -58.70 30.61
CA ALA A 569 -9.95 -58.10 31.28
C ALA A 569 -10.29 -56.79 31.99
N TRP A 570 -11.25 -56.01 31.45
CA TRP A 570 -11.77 -54.81 32.07
C TRP A 570 -12.57 -55.15 33.34
N ALA A 571 -13.52 -56.08 33.25
CA ALA A 571 -14.36 -56.51 34.37
C ALA A 571 -13.53 -57.06 35.55
N ASP A 572 -12.51 -57.88 35.28
CA ASP A 572 -11.61 -58.43 36.30
C ASP A 572 -10.81 -57.37 37.08
N ARG A 573 -10.69 -56.15 36.53
CA ARG A 573 -9.78 -55.11 37.05
C ARG A 573 -10.49 -53.87 37.55
N PHE A 574 -11.68 -53.56 37.04
CA PHE A 574 -12.39 -52.31 37.32
C PHE A 574 -13.81 -52.51 37.88
N GLU A 575 -14.39 -53.72 37.83
CA GLU A 575 -15.63 -54.05 38.55
C GLU A 575 -15.38 -54.91 39.80
N ASP A 576 -14.86 -54.28 40.87
CA ASP A 576 -15.39 -54.59 42.20
C ASP A 576 -16.67 -53.77 42.37
N PRO A 577 -17.76 -54.28 43.00
CA PRO A 577 -18.94 -53.48 43.23
C PRO A 577 -18.53 -52.22 43.98
N LEU A 578 -18.88 -51.05 43.44
CA LEU A 578 -18.66 -49.75 44.09
C LEU A 578 -18.93 -49.92 45.59
N PRO A 579 -18.00 -49.53 46.49
CA PRO A 579 -18.29 -49.56 47.91
C PRO A 579 -19.60 -48.80 48.12
N SER A 580 -20.56 -49.41 48.79
CA SER A 580 -21.90 -48.85 49.00
C SER A 580 -21.92 -47.64 49.95
N LYS A 581 -20.86 -46.83 49.98
CA LYS A 581 -20.72 -45.61 50.79
C LYS A 581 -19.85 -44.59 50.07
N TRP A 582 -20.47 -43.90 49.12
CA TRP A 582 -20.31 -42.44 49.00
C TRP A 582 -21.67 -41.79 48.71
N SER A 583 -22.62 -42.02 49.61
CA SER A 583 -23.51 -40.92 50.00
C SER A 583 -22.93 -40.31 51.27
N ARG A 584 -22.84 -38.98 51.31
CA ARG A 584 -22.61 -38.27 52.57
C ARG A 584 -23.96 -38.10 53.26
N ASP A 585 -24.55 -39.22 53.66
CA ASP A 585 -25.58 -39.26 54.68
C ASP A 585 -25.05 -40.08 55.86
N VAL A 586 -24.79 -39.38 56.96
CA VAL A 586 -24.44 -39.97 58.23
C VAL A 586 -25.71 -40.57 58.80
N ASP A 587 -25.85 -41.89 58.69
CA ASP A 587 -26.91 -42.63 59.39
C ASP A 587 -26.59 -42.64 60.91
N LEU A 588 -27.37 -41.85 61.66
CA LEU A 588 -27.29 -41.67 63.11
C LEU A 588 -28.39 -42.47 63.84
N THR A 589 -28.56 -43.75 63.55
CA THR A 589 -29.36 -44.64 64.40
C THR A 589 -28.60 -45.90 64.76
N ASP A 590 -27.65 -45.78 65.69
CA ASP A 590 -27.54 -46.75 66.78
C ASP A 590 -26.67 -46.17 67.91
N ASP A 591 -27.37 -45.63 68.90
CA ASP A 591 -27.06 -45.51 70.32
C ASP A 591 -25.58 -45.54 70.77
N GLU A 592 -24.97 -44.36 70.96
CA GLU A 592 -24.21 -44.00 72.17
C GLU A 592 -23.77 -42.52 72.16
N TRP A 593 -24.67 -41.60 72.53
CA TRP A 593 -24.27 -40.28 73.07
C TRP A 593 -25.11 -39.96 74.31
N THR A 594 -24.48 -39.99 75.48
CA THR A 594 -25.05 -39.55 76.76
C THR A 594 -24.64 -38.10 77.03
N CYS A 595 -25.63 -37.26 77.37
CA CYS A 595 -25.37 -35.98 78.03
C CYS A 595 -24.97 -36.24 79.48
N GLU A 596 -23.67 -36.22 79.79
CA GLU A 596 -23.21 -36.07 81.17
C GLU A 596 -22.92 -34.61 81.48
N GLY A 597 -23.75 -34.04 82.35
CA GLY A 597 -23.51 -32.78 83.02
C GLY A 597 -24.49 -32.63 84.17
N GLU A 598 -24.02 -32.89 85.39
CA GLU A 598 -24.83 -32.64 86.59
C GLU A 598 -25.16 -31.13 86.70
N ASN A 599 -26.46 -30.85 86.91
CA ASN A 599 -27.14 -29.59 87.26
C ASN A 599 -27.84 -28.82 86.13
N ASP A 600 -29.09 -29.25 85.88
CA ASP A 600 -30.29 -28.44 85.57
C ASP A 600 -30.33 -27.09 86.36
N PRO A 601 -30.76 -25.95 85.76
CA PRO A 601 -32.18 -25.69 85.49
C PRO A 601 -32.48 -25.05 84.12
N GLU A 602 -33.59 -25.48 83.49
CA GLU A 602 -34.28 -24.89 82.31
C GLU A 602 -33.67 -25.32 80.96
N CYS A 603 -34.41 -25.89 80.01
CA CYS A 603 -35.67 -25.37 79.49
C CYS A 603 -36.69 -26.46 79.16
N GLU A 604 -37.85 -26.36 79.81
CA GLU A 604 -39.11 -26.86 79.30
C GLU A 604 -39.54 -26.07 78.05
N ASP A 605 -40.43 -26.73 77.30
CA ASP A 605 -41.21 -26.28 76.15
C ASP A 605 -41.60 -24.78 76.16
N ALA A 606 -41.14 -24.07 75.15
CA ALA A 606 -41.74 -22.82 74.69
C ALA A 606 -41.71 -22.81 73.17
N GLY A 607 -42.85 -23.12 72.56
CA GLY A 607 -43.09 -22.95 71.14
C GLY A 607 -42.76 -21.51 70.71
N ASP A 608 -41.70 -21.39 69.94
CA ASP A 608 -41.50 -20.41 68.87
C ASP A 608 -40.26 -20.88 68.10
N GLY A 609 -40.31 -20.77 66.77
CA GLY A 609 -39.35 -21.38 65.86
C GLY A 609 -37.89 -21.05 66.16
N ILE A 610 -37.01 -22.05 65.99
CA ILE A 610 -35.58 -21.80 65.85
C ILE A 610 -35.35 -21.27 64.43
N THR A 611 -34.94 -20.00 64.37
CA THR A 611 -34.37 -19.39 63.17
C THR A 611 -32.86 -19.59 63.21
N VAL A 612 -32.27 -20.14 62.15
CA VAL A 612 -30.83 -20.00 61.89
C VAL A 612 -30.69 -19.03 60.71
N GLY A 613 -30.45 -17.75 61.00
CA GLY A 613 -30.03 -16.75 60.02
C GLY A 613 -28.52 -16.89 59.77
N ALA A 614 -28.10 -17.05 58.52
CA ALA A 614 -27.81 -15.96 57.58
C ALA A 614 -26.47 -15.26 57.86
N GLY A 615 -25.45 -15.66 57.10
CA GLY A 615 -24.43 -14.73 56.63
C GLY A 615 -24.88 -14.17 55.29
N THR A 616 -25.57 -13.04 55.36
CA THR A 616 -25.89 -12.02 54.34
C THR A 616 -25.03 -12.07 53.07
N SER A 617 -25.49 -11.83 51.84
CA SER A 617 -26.66 -11.17 51.23
C SER A 617 -26.20 -11.00 49.77
N ALA A 618 -26.96 -11.04 48.68
CA ALA A 618 -28.35 -11.00 48.24
C ALA A 618 -28.21 -11.34 46.72
N THR A 619 -29.05 -12.05 45.98
CA THR A 619 -30.51 -12.04 45.72
C THR A 619 -30.61 -13.03 44.53
N GLU A 620 -31.47 -14.05 44.45
CA GLU A 620 -32.94 -14.01 44.34
C GLU A 620 -33.59 -15.38 44.69
N SER A 621 -34.91 -15.35 44.86
CA SER A 621 -35.89 -16.46 44.72
C SER A 621 -35.95 -17.59 45.77
N THR A 622 -36.78 -17.37 46.79
CA THR A 622 -37.13 -18.33 47.86
C THR A 622 -38.29 -19.27 47.49
N ALA A 623 -38.09 -20.59 47.53
CA ALA A 623 -39.17 -21.58 47.56
C ALA A 623 -39.58 -21.92 49.01
N THR A 624 -40.87 -21.84 49.31
CA THR A 624 -41.45 -22.21 50.64
C THR A 624 -41.99 -23.64 50.63
N ALA A 625 -41.48 -24.49 51.53
CA ALA A 625 -42.00 -25.83 51.78
C ALA A 625 -43.09 -25.83 52.87
N THR A 626 -44.21 -26.51 52.64
CA THR A 626 -45.25 -26.77 53.65
C THR A 626 -45.15 -28.21 54.16
N ALA A 627 -45.02 -28.38 55.49
CA ALA A 627 -45.02 -29.70 56.14
C ALA A 627 -46.37 -29.97 56.81
N GLU A 628 -46.99 -31.13 56.53
CA GLU A 628 -48.08 -31.68 57.36
C GLU A 628 -47.55 -32.80 58.25
N VAL A 629 -47.89 -32.75 59.54
CA VAL A 629 -47.51 -33.76 60.54
C VAL A 629 -48.59 -34.84 60.59
N SER A 630 -48.31 -36.04 60.08
CA SER A 630 -49.07 -37.25 60.44
C SER A 630 -48.30 -38.07 61.46
N GLY A 631 -48.92 -38.33 62.61
CA GLY A 631 -48.27 -38.86 63.81
C GLY A 631 -47.66 -40.25 63.65
N SER A 632 -46.38 -40.28 63.29
CA SER A 632 -45.35 -41.20 63.82
C SER A 632 -43.98 -40.78 63.27
N GLY A 633 -43.40 -39.75 63.88
CA GLY A 633 -41.95 -39.56 63.99
C GLY A 633 -41.07 -39.49 62.72
N GLY A 634 -41.58 -39.09 61.55
CA GLY A 634 -40.74 -38.83 60.37
C GLY A 634 -41.25 -37.63 59.57
N ILE A 635 -40.33 -36.78 59.09
CA ILE A 635 -40.58 -35.72 58.10
C ILE A 635 -40.00 -36.21 56.78
N SER A 636 -40.80 -36.22 55.70
CA SER A 636 -40.31 -36.44 54.33
C SER A 636 -40.78 -35.28 53.43
N ILE A 637 -39.88 -34.76 52.59
CA ILE A 637 -40.16 -33.71 51.61
C ILE A 637 -40.41 -34.40 50.26
N ASN A 638 -41.56 -34.16 49.62
CA ASN A 638 -42.00 -34.95 48.44
C ASN A 638 -42.16 -34.14 47.14
N ALA A 639 -41.88 -32.82 47.09
CA ALA A 639 -41.94 -32.03 45.85
C ALA A 639 -41.21 -30.68 45.97
N ILE A 640 -40.71 -30.15 44.85
CA ILE A 640 -40.20 -28.78 44.70
C ILE A 640 -41.20 -27.99 43.82
N CYS A 641 -41.55 -26.76 44.21
CA CYS A 641 -42.57 -25.97 43.52
C CYS A 641 -42.11 -24.53 43.23
N ALA A 642 -42.21 -24.08 41.98
CA ALA A 642 -42.05 -22.68 41.57
C ALA A 642 -43.42 -21.99 41.44
N GLY A 643 -44.13 -21.89 42.56
CA GLY A 643 -45.44 -21.24 42.65
C GLY A 643 -46.63 -22.21 42.72
N PRO A 644 -47.85 -21.67 42.94
CA PRO A 644 -49.03 -22.48 43.20
C PRO A 644 -49.49 -23.25 41.97
N GLY A 645 -49.25 -24.57 41.97
CA GLY A 645 -49.72 -25.51 40.95
C GLY A 645 -48.65 -26.02 39.98
N ASN A 646 -47.41 -25.52 40.08
CA ASN A 646 -46.27 -26.00 39.30
C ASN A 646 -45.27 -26.68 40.24
N CYS A 647 -45.44 -27.98 40.44
CA CYS A 647 -44.63 -28.79 41.34
C CYS A 647 -44.15 -30.04 40.60
N ILE A 648 -42.87 -30.36 40.74
CA ILE A 648 -42.28 -31.60 40.24
C ILE A 648 -41.80 -32.46 41.42
N PRO A 649 -41.84 -33.80 41.29
CA PRO A 649 -41.29 -34.68 42.32
C PRO A 649 -39.75 -34.57 42.36
N VAL A 650 -39.15 -34.80 43.52
CA VAL A 650 -37.73 -34.51 43.82
C VAL A 650 -36.76 -35.35 42.98
N ASP A 651 -37.24 -36.43 42.37
CA ASP A 651 -36.51 -37.30 41.45
C ASP A 651 -36.50 -36.78 39.99
N GLN A 652 -37.05 -35.59 39.73
CA GLN A 652 -37.09 -34.94 38.42
C GLN A 652 -36.50 -33.52 38.44
N ALA A 653 -35.78 -33.16 39.51
CA ALA A 653 -35.14 -31.86 39.68
C ALA A 653 -33.62 -32.00 39.52
N ASP A 654 -33.20 -32.43 38.33
CA ASP A 654 -31.81 -32.42 37.91
C ASP A 654 -31.46 -31.02 37.38
N ASP A 655 -30.20 -30.62 37.58
CA ASP A 655 -29.56 -29.36 37.17
C ASP A 655 -28.17 -29.81 36.70
N ASP A 656 -28.12 -30.26 35.45
CA ASP A 656 -27.03 -31.10 34.91
C ASP A 656 -25.74 -30.33 34.68
N ASP A 657 -25.84 -29.01 34.49
CA ASP A 657 -24.73 -28.08 34.29
C ASP A 657 -24.39 -27.21 35.52
N GLY A 658 -25.29 -27.14 36.51
CA GLY A 658 -25.04 -26.56 37.82
C GLY A 658 -25.15 -25.03 37.87
N ASP A 659 -25.88 -24.41 36.94
CA ASP A 659 -26.04 -22.96 36.86
C ASP A 659 -27.08 -22.36 37.84
N GLY A 660 -27.93 -23.24 38.40
CA GLY A 660 -28.99 -22.88 39.35
C GLY A 660 -30.41 -22.89 38.76
N THR A 661 -30.54 -23.17 37.46
CA THR A 661 -31.78 -23.49 36.74
C THR A 661 -31.86 -25.01 36.60
N ILE A 662 -33.03 -25.60 36.90
CA ILE A 662 -33.19 -27.06 36.78
C ILE A 662 -33.53 -27.42 35.34
N ASP A 663 -33.07 -28.56 34.82
CA ASP A 663 -33.19 -29.00 33.42
C ASP A 663 -34.60 -28.88 32.83
N TYR A 664 -35.64 -29.01 33.68
CA TYR A 664 -37.03 -28.89 33.26
C TYR A 664 -37.46 -27.43 32.93
N TRP A 665 -36.72 -26.44 33.41
CA TRP A 665 -36.89 -25.00 33.16
C TRP A 665 -35.67 -24.37 32.50
N ASP A 666 -34.74 -25.21 32.06
CA ASP A 666 -33.51 -24.84 31.39
C ASP A 666 -33.66 -25.11 29.89
N ASP A 667 -33.52 -24.09 29.06
CA ASP A 667 -33.55 -24.21 27.61
C ASP A 667 -32.21 -24.72 27.06
N CYS A 668 -31.14 -24.69 27.88
CA CYS A 668 -29.80 -25.18 27.60
C CYS A 668 -29.28 -26.14 28.70
N PRO A 669 -29.93 -27.29 29.00
CA PRO A 669 -29.73 -28.09 30.24
C PRO A 669 -28.34 -28.68 30.51
N ASN A 670 -27.36 -28.44 29.62
CA ASN A 670 -26.00 -28.97 29.71
C ASN A 670 -24.93 -27.87 29.56
N THR A 671 -25.31 -26.59 29.50
CA THR A 671 -24.41 -25.46 29.24
C THR A 671 -24.67 -24.34 30.23
N PRO A 672 -23.81 -24.12 31.25
CA PRO A 672 -24.12 -23.23 32.35
C PRO A 672 -24.42 -21.79 31.92
N GLY A 673 -25.63 -21.30 32.16
CA GLY A 673 -26.10 -19.96 31.82
C GLY A 673 -26.37 -19.07 33.04
N ALA A 674 -26.20 -17.76 32.88
CA ALA A 674 -26.66 -16.78 33.88
C ALA A 674 -28.04 -16.19 33.53
N GLY A 675 -28.61 -16.59 32.38
CA GLY A 675 -29.93 -16.21 31.91
C GLY A 675 -31.04 -16.80 32.77
N SER A 676 -32.24 -16.21 32.72
CA SER A 676 -33.41 -16.72 33.47
C SER A 676 -34.00 -18.02 32.91
N ASP A 677 -33.46 -18.46 31.78
CA ASP A 677 -33.77 -19.64 30.98
C ASP A 677 -32.62 -20.68 30.98
N GLY A 678 -31.57 -20.49 31.79
CA GLY A 678 -30.45 -21.43 31.90
C GLY A 678 -29.46 -21.40 30.72
N CYS A 679 -29.65 -20.51 29.74
CA CYS A 679 -28.72 -20.35 28.62
C CYS A 679 -27.66 -19.25 28.88
N PRO A 680 -26.45 -19.37 28.31
CA PRO A 680 -25.50 -18.27 28.18
C PRO A 680 -26.14 -17.07 27.46
N VAL A 681 -25.89 -15.86 27.95
CA VAL A 681 -26.44 -14.64 27.35
C VAL A 681 -25.66 -14.34 26.06
N ASP A 682 -26.35 -14.16 24.95
CA ASP A 682 -25.85 -13.58 23.69
C ASP A 682 -26.59 -12.24 23.52
N SER A 683 -25.89 -11.15 23.82
CA SER A 683 -26.47 -9.82 23.95
C SER A 683 -26.72 -9.13 22.61
N ASP A 684 -26.05 -9.52 21.53
CA ASP A 684 -26.20 -8.92 20.20
C ASP A 684 -26.76 -9.87 19.13
N GLY A 685 -26.91 -11.15 19.46
CA GLY A 685 -27.64 -12.15 18.69
C GLY A 685 -26.88 -12.67 17.48
N ASP A 686 -25.55 -12.67 17.53
CA ASP A 686 -24.69 -13.10 16.42
C ASP A 686 -24.37 -14.59 16.43
N GLY A 687 -24.79 -15.31 17.47
CA GLY A 687 -24.59 -16.75 17.63
C GLY A 687 -23.37 -17.14 18.47
N VAL A 688 -22.61 -16.17 18.99
CA VAL A 688 -21.55 -16.34 19.99
C VAL A 688 -22.03 -15.77 21.33
N ASN A 689 -21.82 -16.49 22.43
CA ASN A 689 -22.28 -16.01 23.75
C ASN A 689 -21.33 -14.95 24.34
N ASP A 690 -21.84 -14.06 25.20
CA ASP A 690 -21.13 -12.90 25.78
C ASP A 690 -19.81 -13.23 26.51
N LEU A 691 -19.57 -14.50 26.89
CA LEU A 691 -18.35 -14.95 27.56
C LEU A 691 -17.27 -15.40 26.57
N ASP A 692 -17.69 -15.87 25.39
CA ASP A 692 -16.84 -16.30 24.28
C ASP A 692 -16.80 -15.26 23.14
N ASP A 693 -17.55 -14.17 23.29
CA ASP A 693 -17.59 -13.01 22.40
C ASP A 693 -16.70 -11.87 22.94
N ASP A 694 -15.71 -11.47 22.15
CA ASP A 694 -14.74 -10.42 22.48
C ASP A 694 -15.33 -9.00 22.36
N CYS A 695 -16.48 -8.86 21.70
CA CYS A 695 -17.27 -7.63 21.60
C CYS A 695 -18.77 -7.88 21.78
N PRO A 696 -19.19 -8.26 23.02
CA PRO A 696 -20.50 -8.87 23.37
C PRO A 696 -21.70 -7.92 23.33
N ASN A 697 -21.67 -6.90 22.49
CA ASN A 697 -22.77 -5.96 22.25
C ASN A 697 -22.74 -5.45 20.79
N THR A 698 -21.91 -6.03 19.93
CA THR A 698 -21.69 -5.67 18.53
C THR A 698 -21.61 -6.92 17.66
N ALA A 699 -22.76 -7.33 17.12
CA ALA A 699 -22.88 -8.54 16.32
C ALA A 699 -21.79 -8.68 15.24
N GLY A 700 -21.04 -9.78 15.33
CA GLY A 700 -19.97 -10.15 14.43
C GLY A 700 -20.33 -11.32 13.53
N SER A 701 -19.36 -11.70 12.71
CA SER A 701 -19.42 -12.96 11.96
C SER A 701 -18.11 -13.73 12.07
N GLY A 702 -17.16 -13.20 12.87
CA GLY A 702 -15.91 -13.84 13.23
C GLY A 702 -16.13 -14.86 14.36
N SER A 703 -15.17 -15.77 14.51
CA SER A 703 -15.20 -16.81 15.55
C SER A 703 -15.07 -16.28 16.99
N ASP A 704 -14.80 -14.98 17.14
CA ASP A 704 -14.69 -14.22 18.38
C ASP A 704 -15.92 -13.33 18.65
N GLY A 705 -17.01 -13.51 17.91
CA GLY A 705 -18.23 -12.67 18.02
C GLY A 705 -18.05 -11.26 17.45
N CYS A 706 -16.90 -10.98 16.81
CA CYS A 706 -16.60 -9.66 16.31
C CYS A 706 -16.75 -9.47 14.81
N PRO A 707 -17.09 -8.25 14.36
CA PRO A 707 -17.06 -7.91 12.95
C PRO A 707 -15.66 -8.18 12.41
N ILE A 708 -15.59 -9.07 11.41
CA ILE A 708 -14.34 -9.43 10.75
C ILE A 708 -13.78 -8.16 10.11
N SER A 709 -12.75 -7.59 10.71
CA SER A 709 -11.93 -6.61 10.02
C SER A 709 -11.08 -7.38 9.01
N PRO A 710 -10.93 -6.89 7.77
CA PRO A 710 -10.06 -7.54 6.80
C PRO A 710 -8.67 -7.73 7.42
N PRO A 711 -7.99 -8.86 7.18
CA PRO A 711 -6.70 -9.13 7.77
C PRO A 711 -5.74 -7.98 7.47
N ASP A 712 -5.13 -7.44 8.52
CA ASP A 712 -3.95 -6.60 8.41
C ASP A 712 -2.87 -7.40 7.66
N ASP A 713 -2.54 -6.95 6.45
CA ASP A 713 -1.41 -7.42 5.63
C ASP A 713 -0.09 -7.07 6.31
N ASP A 714 0.26 -7.71 7.43
CA ASP A 714 1.53 -7.49 8.12
C ASP A 714 2.01 -8.76 8.85
N ASP A 715 2.49 -9.77 8.11
CA ASP A 715 3.42 -10.77 8.67
C ASP A 715 4.27 -11.47 7.59
N GLU A 716 5.12 -10.70 6.89
CA GLU A 716 6.47 -11.18 6.53
C GLU A 716 7.41 -9.99 6.23
N ALA A 717 7.97 -9.37 7.28
CA ALA A 717 9.13 -8.50 7.17
C ALA A 717 10.24 -9.02 8.10
N ASP A 718 11.29 -9.54 7.47
CA ASP A 718 12.59 -9.80 8.10
C ASP A 718 13.04 -8.60 8.96
N ASP A 719 13.43 -8.90 10.20
CA ASP A 719 14.03 -8.00 11.19
C ASP A 719 15.20 -7.17 10.61
N PRO A 720 15.12 -5.81 10.56
CA PRO A 720 16.21 -4.98 10.06
C PRO A 720 17.12 -4.43 11.18
N ASN A 721 17.26 -5.11 12.33
CA ASN A 721 18.19 -4.71 13.39
C ASN A 721 19.27 -5.76 13.73
N GLU A 722 20.05 -6.18 12.73
CA GLU A 722 21.44 -6.60 12.95
C GLU A 722 22.45 -5.67 12.23
N PRO A 723 23.62 -5.37 12.84
CA PRO A 723 24.53 -4.35 12.35
C PRO A 723 25.34 -4.85 11.15
N ILE A 724 25.18 -4.20 9.98
CA ILE A 724 26.06 -4.39 8.83
C ILE A 724 27.39 -3.64 8.99
N ASP A 725 28.46 -4.41 8.80
CA ASP A 725 29.87 -4.01 8.77
C ASP A 725 30.20 -3.18 7.52
N GLU A 726 31.25 -2.38 7.62
CA GLU A 726 31.61 -1.32 6.68
C GLU A 726 31.94 -1.83 5.26
N GLY A 727 31.28 -1.21 4.26
CA GLY A 727 31.93 -0.85 3.01
C GLY A 727 31.59 -1.70 1.78
N GLN A 728 30.52 -1.32 1.07
CA GLN A 728 30.47 -1.41 -0.39
C GLN A 728 29.42 -0.44 -0.96
N THR A 729 29.84 0.39 -1.92
CA THR A 729 29.02 1.34 -2.67
C THR A 729 28.20 0.62 -3.75
N VAL A 730 26.88 0.80 -3.76
CA VAL A 730 26.01 0.44 -4.90
C VAL A 730 25.33 1.70 -5.42
N THR A 731 25.36 1.83 -6.75
CA THR A 731 24.89 2.94 -7.58
C THR A 731 23.37 2.90 -7.76
N SER A 732 22.76 4.08 -7.90
CA SER A 732 21.33 4.30 -8.12
C SER A 732 20.83 3.73 -9.46
N SER A 733 19.88 2.80 -9.40
CA SER A 733 18.89 2.55 -10.46
C SER A 733 17.69 1.83 -9.86
N THR A 734 16.49 2.21 -10.32
CA THR A 734 15.17 1.59 -10.08
C THR A 734 14.41 2.10 -8.85
N TYR A 735 13.60 3.15 -9.07
CA TYR A 735 12.42 3.45 -8.25
C TYR A 735 11.26 2.62 -8.81
N GLY A 736 10.97 1.48 -8.18
CA GLY A 736 9.65 0.84 -8.25
C GLY A 736 8.90 1.24 -7.00
N ARG A 737 7.89 2.10 -7.12
CA ARG A 737 6.92 2.35 -6.05
C ARG A 737 5.64 1.64 -6.44
N SER A 738 5.41 0.48 -5.82
CA SER A 738 4.10 -0.16 -5.79
C SER A 738 3.22 0.64 -4.83
N LEU A 739 2.17 1.25 -5.36
CA LEU A 739 1.03 1.75 -4.59
C LEU A 739 -0.17 0.98 -5.13
N THR A 740 -0.74 0.11 -4.31
CA THR A 740 -1.80 -0.81 -4.68
C THR A 740 -3.12 -0.07 -4.87
N PHE A 741 -3.81 -0.41 -5.96
CA PHE A 741 -5.17 0.00 -6.29
C PHE A 741 -6.16 -0.64 -5.28
N ARG A 742 -6.54 0.09 -4.23
CA ARG A 742 -7.84 -0.06 -3.57
C ARG A 742 -8.33 1.32 -3.16
N ASP A 743 -9.64 1.51 -3.31
CA ASP A 743 -10.43 2.72 -3.04
C ASP A 743 -10.55 3.74 -4.18
N ALA A 744 -11.12 3.29 -5.30
CA ALA A 744 -11.99 4.12 -6.12
C ALA A 744 -13.22 3.31 -6.56
N GLN A 745 -14.06 2.94 -5.60
CA GLN A 745 -15.45 2.55 -5.86
C GLN A 745 -16.34 3.56 -5.13
N GLU A 746 -17.30 4.13 -5.87
CA GLU A 746 -18.24 5.14 -5.40
C GLU A 746 -18.86 4.80 -4.03
N ILE A 747 -18.67 5.68 -3.03
CA ILE A 747 -19.60 5.78 -1.92
C ILE A 747 -20.03 7.24 -1.77
N HIS A 748 -21.23 7.53 -2.28
CA HIS A 748 -22.02 8.65 -1.82
C HIS A 748 -22.33 8.49 -0.32
N VAL A 749 -21.70 9.28 0.55
CA VAL A 749 -22.18 9.47 1.93
C VAL A 749 -22.39 10.95 2.22
N ASP A 750 -23.66 11.36 2.25
CA ASP A 750 -24.11 12.56 2.96
C ASP A 750 -23.85 12.37 4.46
N ALA A 751 -22.71 12.86 4.98
CA ALA A 751 -22.42 12.86 6.42
C ALA A 751 -22.59 14.26 7.02
N VAL A 752 -23.71 14.45 7.71
CA VAL A 752 -23.96 15.57 8.63
C VAL A 752 -23.10 15.40 9.88
N VAL A 753 -22.13 16.29 10.09
CA VAL A 753 -21.34 16.34 11.32
C VAL A 753 -22.17 16.95 12.46
N SER A 754 -22.51 16.13 13.46
CA SER A 754 -22.93 16.60 14.79
C SER A 754 -22.09 15.92 15.87
N GLY A 755 -21.11 16.64 16.42
CA GLY A 755 -20.33 16.21 17.57
C GLY A 755 -20.99 16.65 18.88
N SER A 756 -21.19 15.69 19.80
CA SER A 756 -21.42 15.93 21.22
C SER A 756 -20.24 15.35 21.99
N ALA A 757 -19.65 16.16 22.86
CA ALA A 757 -18.57 15.78 23.79
C ALA A 757 -19.17 15.54 25.18
N GLU A 758 -18.73 14.48 25.86
CA GLU A 758 -18.89 14.33 27.31
C GLU A 758 -17.55 14.13 28.01
N GLU A 759 -17.44 14.81 29.16
CA GLU A 759 -16.28 14.92 30.05
C GLU A 759 -16.14 13.71 31.00
N ALA A 760 -14.90 13.30 31.29
CA ALA A 760 -14.37 12.92 32.61
C ALA A 760 -12.86 12.61 32.46
N GLY A 761 -11.89 12.88 33.34
CA GLY A 761 -11.84 13.46 34.69
C GLY A 761 -10.55 12.99 35.43
N LEU A 762 -9.49 13.83 35.44
CA LEU A 762 -8.45 14.04 36.49
C LEU A 762 -7.48 12.90 36.94
N ARG A 763 -6.15 12.95 36.61
CA ARG A 763 -4.96 13.48 37.40
C ARG A 763 -4.14 12.42 38.23
N PRO A 764 -2.87 12.68 38.68
CA PRO A 764 -1.61 12.98 37.94
C PRO A 764 -0.30 12.37 38.57
N GLY A 765 0.85 12.47 37.88
CA GLY A 765 2.22 12.45 38.46
C GLY A 765 3.18 11.46 37.78
N SER A 766 4.44 11.76 37.44
CA SER A 766 5.30 12.90 37.75
C SER A 766 6.57 12.89 36.88
N SER A 767 6.95 14.09 36.37
CA SER A 767 8.32 14.67 36.24
C SER A 767 9.44 13.87 35.54
N SER A 768 10.32 14.41 34.69
CA SER A 768 10.74 15.79 34.37
C SER A 768 11.86 15.71 33.31
N SER A 769 11.89 16.56 32.28
CA SER A 769 12.85 17.68 32.17
C SER A 769 12.44 18.59 30.98
N THR A 770 11.88 19.78 31.24
CA THR A 770 12.49 21.15 31.14
C THR A 770 12.95 21.57 29.73
N ARG A 771 12.19 22.46 29.03
CA ARG A 771 12.11 23.96 29.14
C ARG A 771 13.20 24.67 28.31
N THR A 772 13.01 25.80 27.61
CA THR A 772 11.90 26.72 27.23
C THR A 772 12.51 27.92 26.47
N SER A 773 11.73 28.56 25.59
CA SER A 773 11.48 30.02 25.43
C SER A 773 11.15 30.30 23.94
N THR A 774 9.98 30.72 23.43
CA THR A 774 8.89 31.69 23.76
C THR A 774 9.28 33.14 24.00
N TRP A 775 8.87 34.01 23.07
CA TRP A 775 8.46 35.44 23.22
C TRP A 775 7.47 35.71 22.05
N SER A 776 6.14 35.75 22.20
CA SER A 776 5.20 36.72 22.81
C SER A 776 5.13 38.11 22.15
N SER A 777 3.98 38.42 21.54
CA SER A 777 3.18 39.62 21.84
C SER A 777 1.83 39.62 21.09
N SER A 778 0.78 39.91 21.85
CA SER A 778 -0.60 40.07 21.42
C SER A 778 -1.09 41.46 21.86
N SER A 779 -2.15 41.94 21.19
CA SER A 779 -3.16 42.97 21.59
C SER A 779 -3.10 44.39 20.99
N ALA A 780 -4.18 44.76 20.27
CA ALA A 780 -4.92 46.04 20.29
C ALA A 780 -6.08 45.93 19.25
N SER A 781 -7.38 45.90 19.57
CA SER A 781 -8.31 46.96 20.03
C SER A 781 -9.35 47.36 18.96
N ARG A 782 -10.56 46.79 19.08
CA ARG A 782 -11.92 47.40 19.02
C ARG A 782 -12.13 48.77 18.32
N GLU A 783 -12.94 48.82 17.24
CA GLU A 783 -14.11 49.74 17.07
C GLU A 783 -14.96 49.50 15.78
N GLN A 784 -16.27 49.27 16.01
CA GLN A 784 -17.50 49.59 15.26
C GLN A 784 -17.52 49.81 13.72
N ALA A 785 -18.37 49.03 13.01
CA ALA A 785 -19.61 49.51 12.37
C ALA A 785 -20.39 48.36 11.67
N SER A 786 -21.71 48.35 11.85
CA SER A 786 -22.73 47.60 11.09
C SER A 786 -23.51 48.61 10.21
N PRO A 787 -24.29 48.26 9.14
CA PRO A 787 -25.46 47.35 9.24
C PRO A 787 -25.79 46.43 8.03
N GLU A 788 -26.29 45.22 8.34
CA GLU A 788 -27.49 44.45 7.87
C GLU A 788 -28.34 44.86 6.61
N PRO A 789 -29.34 44.04 6.13
CA PRO A 789 -29.40 42.58 5.81
C PRO A 789 -30.37 42.22 4.63
N SER A 790 -30.49 40.94 4.21
CA SER A 790 -31.75 40.25 3.77
C SER A 790 -31.39 38.91 3.09
N ARG A 791 -32.13 37.79 3.21
CA ARG A 791 -33.32 37.35 3.95
C ARG A 791 -33.29 35.81 3.92
N ILE A 792 -33.50 35.18 5.07
CA ILE A 792 -33.90 33.77 5.22
C ILE A 792 -35.44 33.69 5.02
N PRO A 793 -35.98 32.56 4.54
CA PRO A 793 -36.93 31.86 5.41
C PRO A 793 -36.59 30.37 5.59
N ARG A 794 -36.58 29.96 6.85
CA ARG A 794 -36.68 28.57 7.32
C ARG A 794 -38.14 28.11 7.19
N ALA A 795 -38.34 26.84 6.86
CA ALA A 795 -39.45 26.03 7.36
C ALA A 795 -38.97 24.60 7.59
N SER A 796 -39.56 23.95 8.59
CA SER A 796 -39.06 22.77 9.30
C SER A 796 -40.01 21.56 9.23
N ARG A 797 -39.40 20.36 9.21
CA ARG A 797 -39.87 19.02 9.67
C ARG A 797 -41.06 18.33 8.99
N GLY A 798 -40.82 17.08 8.57
CA GLY A 798 -41.81 16.01 8.42
C GLY A 798 -41.15 14.69 7.99
N THR A 799 -41.22 13.67 8.86
CA THR A 799 -40.76 12.29 8.66
C THR A 799 -41.77 11.44 7.85
N CYS A 800 -41.25 10.40 7.17
CA CYS A 800 -41.78 9.29 6.33
C CYS A 800 -43.21 8.73 6.61
N PRO A 801 -43.93 8.06 5.66
CA PRO A 801 -43.53 6.74 5.13
C PRO A 801 -43.97 6.28 3.68
N SER A 802 -43.18 5.32 3.17
CA SER A 802 -43.46 4.11 2.33
C SER A 802 -44.49 4.06 1.16
N THR A 803 -43.93 3.76 -0.03
CA THR A 803 -44.37 2.83 -1.13
C THR A 803 -45.61 3.16 -2.02
N PRO A 804 -45.89 2.44 -3.13
CA PRO A 804 -45.47 2.80 -4.50
C PRO A 804 -46.64 2.92 -5.52
N ALA A 805 -46.50 3.71 -6.60
CA ALA A 805 -47.37 3.55 -7.80
C ALA A 805 -46.85 4.34 -9.02
N THR A 806 -46.38 3.58 -10.02
CA THR A 806 -46.83 3.57 -11.42
C THR A 806 -47.43 4.82 -12.10
N TRP A 807 -46.92 5.05 -13.32
CA TRP A 807 -47.53 5.56 -14.57
C TRP A 807 -47.22 7.00 -15.08
N SER A 808 -46.48 6.97 -16.20
CA SER A 808 -46.82 7.53 -17.54
C SER A 808 -46.60 9.01 -17.87
N ARG A 809 -45.68 9.20 -18.84
CA ARG A 809 -45.78 9.93 -20.13
C ARG A 809 -46.08 11.44 -20.17
N SER A 810 -45.22 12.12 -20.95
CA SER A 810 -45.39 13.38 -21.73
C SER A 810 -45.69 14.64 -20.91
N ASP A 811 -44.92 15.71 -20.99
CA ASP A 811 -44.52 16.49 -22.17
C ASP A 811 -43.10 17.08 -22.08
#